data_AF-A0A0F2RQM9-F1
#
_entry.id   AF-A0A0F2RQM9-F1
#
_cell.length_a   1.000
_cell.length_b   1.000
_cell.length_c   1.000
_cell.angle_alpha   90.00
_cell.angle_beta   90.00
_cell.angle_gamma   90.00
#
_symmetry.space_group_name_H-M   'P 1'
#
loop_
_entity.id
_entity.type
_entity.pdbx_description
1 polymer ?
#
loop_
_entity_poly.entity_id
_entity_poly.type
_entity_poly.pdbx_seq_one_letter_code
_entity_poly.pdbx_strand_id
1 'polypeptide(L)'
;MPFSDLSPASQKFLKKHFKSGGLFRSGTSQAEKDDMADTLIAFQTERARLAQRIQAIPPFVDGGVLTSDIQRVTDMVEKDKKNFNAAQATKILGALDLKITNTSDTWIAKQKAEAKTALDISKTYHGVALKLPTHEARFLTIDSDAGKTPPDYAAIKASRDFIVNGRADLKVISDNYKSDYDAVTKMIKDDCTDRLPSITDPVVSEERSAILTKIALAKQKLEEHSAWLAARLSSTIYHEITGAVKIIQQKNDYAVVKQTAMAEFKKLTTALNPGADAEYPLINADIDLAAEEEARRDYYNATLIMKSMPDRIKTLLNLCNAYEEFEAALIPANTAIEQLKKHHLAEYVQADIRAIEAFRDACINQASELKYGAATSRLEMVPQRCTDAVTEAEKAAPFAALLKDAPKGDLSKLLKDVQSSHKALVDHKRAAQIDEPIKTLANSIETAETAIKNGDESNARAALSRAADTATFAYRLAQNVDQIYSRADALDERVSGLEATHEQAGYIKDRLAAVTKLAEDARKAALADDETALAHLIDGETKVDIARKLADAEDAFRIRLTDTQKAATELAKTNYPDKAKTEPKINEHLTKAQEHSVKFDQIKANGSLSAADALLAVAKLATLADTNGDLSEADIRALIALPDGQRQLDAMVASLPDNASQKVMSTLLSVRFNMDVKLFTSEATRTEDGTGAKTGPALDAPVPNLKAYYEMLASVPETNTKLNPSLARFDRIEDESGSYYEPSNGAVVMACFNHFNLDGNALGDPGQLDAIDDECKPVPDTEVPNPTYGKWTTLHEIGHAVDDRKGFMRSKGAGAEFGGWREHGGDTSQISVEVADEFDFDAHFVERKMAGGNPDLPPPPDGVTQGEWETRRDNFLDWLGAVRTTTDIWDSATNSNARHMSKTGRMIHEAYPNHWVSYDLSARRKGITGYQFRAPGEWFSELYAAYHTKKLKPSHPAQTWLSKL
;
A
#
# COMPACT_ATOMS: atom_id res chain seq x y z
N MET A 1 -48.10 109.62 21.49
CA MET A 1 -48.25 110.18 20.14
C MET A 1 -48.30 109.04 19.12
N PRO A 2 -49.03 109.20 17.99
CA PRO A 2 -49.10 108.20 16.94
C PRO A 2 -47.73 108.02 16.27
N PHE A 3 -47.49 106.84 15.67
CA PHE A 3 -46.26 106.51 14.94
C PHE A 3 -46.06 107.33 13.65
N SER A 4 -46.93 108.29 13.34
CA SER A 4 -46.98 109.05 12.08
C SER A 4 -45.69 109.75 11.70
N ASP A 5 -44.85 110.07 12.70
CA ASP A 5 -43.66 110.90 12.53
C ASP A 5 -42.39 110.07 12.23
N LEU A 6 -42.44 108.73 12.25
CA LEU A 6 -41.29 107.85 11.99
C LEU A 6 -41.25 107.40 10.51
N SER A 7 -40.11 106.86 10.07
CA SER A 7 -40.01 106.25 8.72
C SER A 7 -41.10 105.18 8.50
N PRO A 8 -41.68 105.04 7.28
CA PRO A 8 -42.71 104.02 7.00
C PRO A 8 -42.29 102.59 7.37
N ALA A 9 -41.00 102.27 7.26
CA ALA A 9 -40.43 100.99 7.65
C ALA A 9 -40.46 100.79 9.17
N SER A 10 -40.00 101.77 9.94
CA SER A 10 -40.02 101.73 11.41
C SER A 10 -41.46 101.70 11.95
N GLN A 11 -42.39 102.42 11.32
CA GLN A 11 -43.82 102.35 11.64
C GLN A 11 -44.40 100.95 11.44
N LYS A 12 -44.10 100.32 10.30
CA LYS A 12 -44.59 98.97 9.96
C LYS A 12 -44.07 97.93 10.95
N PHE A 13 -42.79 98.02 11.31
CA PHE A 13 -42.16 97.11 12.28
C PHE A 13 -42.74 97.32 13.69
N LEU A 14 -42.76 98.55 14.20
CA LEU A 14 -43.20 98.83 15.58
C LEU A 14 -44.70 98.54 15.78
N LYS A 15 -45.57 98.79 14.78
CA LYS A 15 -47.00 98.42 14.85
C LYS A 15 -47.23 96.91 14.96
N LYS A 16 -46.34 96.09 14.41
CA LYS A 16 -46.41 94.62 14.48
C LYS A 16 -46.08 94.09 15.88
N HIS A 17 -45.23 94.80 16.61
CA HIS A 17 -44.67 94.34 17.89
C HIS A 17 -45.17 95.13 19.11
N PHE A 18 -45.79 96.30 18.93
CA PHE A 18 -46.29 97.16 20.00
C PHE A 18 -47.64 97.80 19.66
N LYS A 19 -48.55 97.94 20.65
CA LYS A 19 -49.85 98.62 20.49
C LYS A 19 -49.66 100.10 20.14
N SER A 20 -50.50 100.65 19.25
CA SER A 20 -50.37 101.98 18.59
C SER A 20 -50.52 103.23 19.48
N GLY A 21 -50.28 103.12 20.80
CA GLY A 21 -50.35 104.24 21.73
C GLY A 21 -49.34 104.17 22.87
N GLY A 22 -48.64 105.28 23.12
CA GLY A 22 -47.90 105.53 24.37
C GLY A 22 -46.45 105.07 24.44
N LEU A 23 -45.73 104.96 23.31
CA LEU A 23 -44.29 104.64 23.29
C LEU A 23 -43.39 105.84 23.68
N PHE A 24 -43.70 107.03 23.16
CA PHE A 24 -42.89 108.25 23.39
C PHE A 24 -43.50 109.16 24.46
N ARG A 25 -42.64 109.87 25.21
CA ARG A 25 -43.05 110.89 26.19
C ARG A 25 -43.50 112.16 25.48
N SER A 26 -44.23 113.01 26.19
CA SER A 26 -44.54 114.36 25.71
C SER A 26 -43.25 115.20 25.69
N GLY A 27 -42.95 115.87 24.57
CA GLY A 27 -41.76 116.73 24.41
C GLY A 27 -40.49 116.06 23.84
N THR A 28 -40.50 114.76 23.52
CA THR A 28 -39.35 114.07 22.89
C THR A 28 -39.11 114.58 21.47
N SER A 29 -37.86 114.94 21.14
CA SER A 29 -37.48 115.45 19.81
C SER A 29 -37.58 114.36 18.73
N GLN A 30 -37.65 114.77 17.45
CA GLN A 30 -37.75 113.81 16.35
C GLN A 30 -36.52 112.89 16.25
N ALA A 31 -35.31 113.45 16.44
CA ALA A 31 -34.07 112.66 16.43
C ALA A 31 -34.03 111.60 17.56
N GLU A 32 -34.52 111.95 18.75
CA GLU A 32 -34.64 110.99 19.87
C GLU A 32 -35.72 109.93 19.62
N LYS A 33 -36.82 110.26 18.92
CA LYS A 33 -37.84 109.28 18.53
C LYS A 33 -37.29 108.25 17.54
N ASP A 34 -36.50 108.69 16.56
CA ASP A 34 -35.89 107.83 15.54
C ASP A 34 -34.80 106.93 16.17
N ASP A 35 -33.92 107.46 17.02
CA ASP A 35 -32.90 106.68 17.75
C ASP A 35 -33.52 105.62 18.69
N MET A 36 -34.58 105.99 19.42
CA MET A 36 -35.34 105.03 20.23
C MET A 36 -36.04 103.97 19.38
N ALA A 37 -36.54 104.32 18.19
CA ALA A 37 -37.16 103.38 17.27
C ALA A 37 -36.14 102.38 16.70
N ASP A 38 -34.98 102.85 16.24
CA ASP A 38 -33.90 102.01 15.72
C ASP A 38 -33.36 101.07 16.79
N THR A 39 -33.20 101.56 18.03
CA THR A 39 -32.82 100.76 19.18
C THR A 39 -33.84 99.65 19.48
N LEU A 40 -35.13 99.96 19.48
CA LEU A 40 -36.20 98.97 19.70
C LEU A 40 -36.28 97.95 18.57
N ILE A 41 -36.04 98.38 17.32
CA ILE A 41 -35.95 97.49 16.15
C ILE A 41 -34.75 96.55 16.28
N ALA A 42 -33.57 97.07 16.63
CA ALA A 42 -32.36 96.27 16.85
C ALA A 42 -32.56 95.25 17.97
N PHE A 43 -33.14 95.67 19.11
CA PHE A 43 -33.48 94.78 20.21
C PHE A 43 -34.47 93.68 19.81
N GLN A 44 -35.57 94.02 19.11
CA GLN A 44 -36.56 93.03 18.68
C GLN A 44 -36.01 92.08 17.62
N THR A 45 -35.12 92.57 16.75
CA THR A 45 -34.42 91.76 15.75
C THR A 45 -33.49 90.77 16.43
N GLU A 46 -32.71 91.23 17.41
CA GLU A 46 -31.79 90.39 18.17
C GLU A 46 -32.52 89.40 19.08
N ARG A 47 -33.60 89.82 19.72
CA ARG A 47 -34.51 88.93 20.45
C ARG A 47 -35.11 87.86 19.53
N ALA A 48 -35.56 88.24 18.33
CA ALA A 48 -36.09 87.28 17.37
C ALA A 48 -35.02 86.28 16.91
N ARG A 49 -33.77 86.74 16.71
CA ARG A 49 -32.61 85.88 16.43
C ARG A 49 -32.35 84.89 17.57
N LEU A 50 -32.33 85.35 18.82
CA LEU A 50 -32.15 84.46 19.99
C LEU A 50 -33.35 83.53 20.19
N ALA A 51 -34.58 83.97 19.93
CA ALA A 51 -35.77 83.12 19.96
C ALA A 51 -35.71 82.00 18.92
N GLN A 52 -35.24 82.31 17.70
CA GLN A 52 -35.00 81.31 16.67
C GLN A 52 -33.89 80.33 17.07
N ARG A 53 -32.81 80.81 17.71
CA ARG A 53 -31.77 79.93 18.24
C ARG A 53 -32.28 79.03 19.36
N ILE A 54 -33.12 79.53 20.27
CA ILE A 54 -33.77 78.71 21.31
C ILE A 54 -34.73 77.69 20.66
N GLN A 55 -35.48 78.07 19.63
CA GLN A 55 -36.36 77.13 18.89
C GLN A 55 -35.58 76.06 18.14
N ALA A 56 -34.35 76.36 17.70
CA ALA A 56 -33.46 75.40 17.07
C ALA A 56 -32.84 74.41 18.08
N ILE A 57 -32.93 74.68 19.40
CA ILE A 57 -32.54 73.73 20.44
C ILE A 57 -33.64 72.67 20.58
N PRO A 58 -33.36 71.40 20.30
CA PRO A 58 -34.37 70.36 20.40
C PRO A 58 -34.69 70.01 21.86
N PRO A 59 -35.86 69.41 22.14
CA PRO A 59 -36.32 69.10 23.51
C PRO A 59 -35.40 68.21 24.34
N PHE A 60 -34.48 67.45 23.72
CA PHE A 60 -33.52 66.57 24.39
C PHE A 60 -32.23 67.29 24.84
N VAL A 61 -32.10 68.57 24.53
CA VAL A 61 -31.09 69.47 25.10
C VAL A 61 -31.79 70.28 26.19
N ASP A 62 -31.26 70.29 27.40
CA ASP A 62 -31.90 70.96 28.55
C ASP A 62 -31.84 72.49 28.42
N GLY A 63 -32.78 73.04 27.65
CA GLY A 63 -32.95 74.47 27.39
C GLY A 63 -34.17 75.08 28.10
N GLY A 64 -34.85 74.36 29.00
CA GLY A 64 -36.16 74.75 29.53
C GLY A 64 -36.20 76.13 30.19
N VAL A 65 -35.08 76.54 30.80
CA VAL A 65 -34.95 77.87 31.42
C VAL A 65 -34.79 78.99 30.39
N LEU A 66 -34.27 78.71 29.18
CA LEU A 66 -34.01 79.70 28.13
C LEU A 66 -35.30 80.31 27.57
N THR A 67 -36.34 79.50 27.37
CA THR A 67 -37.66 79.97 26.93
C THR A 67 -38.30 80.89 27.98
N SER A 68 -38.13 80.56 29.26
CA SER A 68 -38.59 81.43 30.35
C SER A 68 -37.78 82.72 30.45
N ASP A 69 -36.48 82.67 30.18
CA ASP A 69 -35.60 83.83 30.23
C ASP A 69 -35.85 84.79 29.06
N ILE A 70 -36.06 84.30 27.83
CA ILE A 70 -36.41 85.16 26.70
C ILE A 70 -37.82 85.78 26.84
N GLN A 71 -38.74 85.07 27.49
CA GLN A 71 -40.06 85.62 27.83
C GLN A 71 -39.94 86.69 28.91
N ARG A 72 -39.14 86.48 29.96
CA ARG A 72 -38.85 87.51 30.98
C ARG A 72 -38.25 88.77 30.35
N VAL A 73 -37.33 88.62 29.39
CA VAL A 73 -36.77 89.74 28.62
C VAL A 73 -37.85 90.47 27.82
N THR A 74 -38.83 89.74 27.27
CA THR A 74 -39.99 90.32 26.58
C THR A 74 -40.88 91.11 27.54
N ASP A 75 -41.23 90.53 28.68
CA ASP A 75 -42.10 91.12 29.70
C ASP A 75 -41.49 92.37 30.35
N MET A 76 -40.16 92.41 30.49
CA MET A 76 -39.42 93.58 31.01
C MET A 76 -39.60 94.82 30.12
N VAL A 77 -39.61 94.65 28.80
CA VAL A 77 -39.76 95.77 27.85
C VAL A 77 -41.20 96.25 27.75
N GLU A 78 -42.18 95.35 27.86
CA GLU A 78 -43.60 95.72 27.82
C GLU A 78 -44.04 96.51 29.07
N LYS A 79 -43.43 96.23 30.23
CA LYS A 79 -43.76 96.89 31.51
C LYS A 79 -43.22 98.32 31.64
N ASP A 80 -42.08 98.67 31.04
CA ASP A 80 -41.48 100.03 31.14
C ASP A 80 -40.97 100.58 29.80
N LYS A 81 -41.82 100.48 28.76
CA LYS A 81 -41.55 100.97 27.39
C LYS A 81 -41.22 102.47 27.26
N LYS A 82 -41.42 103.27 28.32
CA LYS A 82 -41.17 104.72 28.36
C LYS A 82 -39.83 105.11 28.99
N ASN A 83 -39.12 104.20 29.66
CA ASN A 83 -37.77 104.38 30.24
C ASN A 83 -36.76 103.35 29.67
N PHE A 84 -37.08 102.67 28.57
CA PHE A 84 -36.30 101.55 28.06
C PHE A 84 -34.82 101.89 27.86
N ASN A 85 -33.94 101.21 28.59
CA ASN A 85 -32.48 101.40 28.52
C ASN A 85 -31.86 100.39 27.54
N ALA A 86 -31.40 100.91 26.40
CA ALA A 86 -30.75 100.17 25.33
C ALA A 86 -29.56 99.33 25.82
N ALA A 87 -28.67 99.93 26.62
CA ALA A 87 -27.45 99.28 27.11
C ALA A 87 -27.77 98.12 28.06
N GLN A 88 -28.82 98.26 28.88
CA GLN A 88 -29.27 97.21 29.77
C GLN A 88 -29.91 96.05 29.00
N ALA A 89 -30.70 96.34 27.97
CA ALA A 89 -31.35 95.33 27.14
C ALA A 89 -30.34 94.52 26.29
N THR A 90 -29.35 95.19 25.67
CA THR A 90 -28.25 94.53 24.95
C THR A 90 -27.41 93.65 25.87
N LYS A 91 -27.12 94.11 27.10
CA LYS A 91 -26.39 93.31 28.10
C LYS A 91 -27.15 92.04 28.50
N ILE A 92 -28.48 92.14 28.66
CA ILE A 92 -29.33 90.98 29.01
C ILE A 92 -29.46 90.01 27.83
N LEU A 93 -29.65 90.50 26.60
CA LEU A 93 -29.66 89.65 25.40
C LEU A 93 -28.30 88.99 25.17
N GLY A 94 -27.19 89.69 25.37
CA GLY A 94 -25.84 89.12 25.29
C GLY A 94 -25.57 88.06 26.36
N ALA A 95 -26.06 88.25 27.59
CA ALA A 95 -26.00 87.24 28.64
C ALA A 95 -26.87 86.01 28.31
N LEU A 96 -28.04 86.21 27.68
CA LEU A 96 -28.90 85.13 27.19
C LEU A 96 -28.26 84.38 26.02
N ASP A 97 -27.63 85.08 25.08
CA ASP A 97 -26.86 84.49 23.99
C ASP A 97 -25.74 83.58 24.55
N LEU A 98 -24.94 84.10 25.47
CA LEU A 98 -23.90 83.31 26.13
C LEU A 98 -24.48 82.09 26.84
N LYS A 99 -25.66 82.21 27.46
CA LYS A 99 -26.36 81.09 28.10
C LYS A 99 -26.82 80.06 27.08
N ILE A 100 -27.37 80.48 25.93
CA ILE A 100 -27.74 79.61 24.80
C ILE A 100 -26.53 78.83 24.28
N THR A 101 -25.40 79.53 24.09
CA THR A 101 -24.13 78.93 23.65
C THR A 101 -23.60 77.95 24.68
N ASN A 102 -23.51 78.33 25.96
CA ASN A 102 -23.06 77.44 27.03
C ASN A 102 -23.94 76.21 27.19
N THR A 103 -25.27 76.33 27.08
CA THR A 103 -26.20 75.19 27.09
C THR A 103 -25.89 74.22 25.95
N SER A 104 -25.63 74.75 24.76
CA SER A 104 -25.28 73.95 23.58
C SER A 104 -23.93 73.27 23.74
N ASP A 105 -22.89 74.02 24.10
CA ASP A 105 -21.53 73.52 24.25
C ASP A 105 -21.43 72.47 25.35
N THR A 106 -22.12 72.67 26.47
CA THR A 106 -22.16 71.70 27.58
C THR A 106 -22.79 70.38 27.12
N TRP A 107 -23.88 70.46 26.36
CA TRP A 107 -24.54 69.27 25.83
C TRP A 107 -23.66 68.55 24.81
N ILE A 108 -23.06 69.28 23.86
CA ILE A 108 -22.15 68.73 22.83
C ILE A 108 -20.94 68.07 23.47
N ALA A 109 -20.29 68.73 24.43
CA ALA A 109 -19.14 68.19 25.16
C ALA A 109 -19.49 66.88 25.87
N LYS A 110 -20.69 66.79 26.47
CA LYS A 110 -21.19 65.56 27.06
C LYS A 110 -21.37 64.45 26.01
N GLN A 111 -21.96 64.75 24.85
CA GLN A 111 -22.12 63.75 23.77
C GLN A 111 -20.77 63.22 23.29
N LYS A 112 -19.80 64.12 23.06
CA LYS A 112 -18.45 63.77 22.63
C LYS A 112 -17.72 62.93 23.67
N ALA A 113 -17.82 63.27 24.95
CA ALA A 113 -17.19 62.51 26.03
C ALA A 113 -17.74 61.09 26.13
N GLU A 114 -19.06 60.92 26.09
CA GLU A 114 -19.72 59.61 26.10
C GLU A 114 -19.30 58.74 24.90
N ALA A 115 -19.28 59.31 23.70
CA ALA A 115 -18.83 58.64 22.49
C ALA A 115 -17.34 58.24 22.58
N LYS A 116 -16.47 59.12 23.09
CA LYS A 116 -15.03 58.85 23.25
C LYS A 116 -14.78 57.70 24.22
N THR A 117 -15.44 57.69 25.37
CA THR A 117 -15.31 56.59 26.35
C THR A 117 -15.76 55.25 25.76
N ALA A 118 -16.87 55.22 25.04
CA ALA A 118 -17.33 54.00 24.38
C ALA A 118 -16.34 53.52 23.30
N LEU A 119 -15.77 54.44 22.52
CA LEU A 119 -14.76 54.13 21.50
C LEU A 119 -13.47 53.59 22.13
N ASP A 120 -12.96 54.21 23.20
CA ASP A 120 -11.74 53.78 23.89
C ASP A 120 -11.87 52.38 24.50
N ILE A 121 -13.05 52.05 25.07
CA ILE A 121 -13.34 50.69 25.51
C ILE A 121 -13.36 49.74 24.31
N SER A 122 -13.97 50.13 23.20
CA SER A 122 -14.06 49.28 22.01
C SER A 122 -12.69 49.00 21.38
N LYS A 123 -11.69 49.87 21.57
CA LYS A 123 -10.31 49.66 21.11
C LYS A 123 -9.59 48.52 21.82
N THR A 124 -10.06 48.09 23.00
CA THR A 124 -9.46 46.97 23.74
C THR A 124 -10.05 45.61 23.36
N TYR A 125 -11.09 45.61 22.52
CA TYR A 125 -11.76 44.39 22.05
C TYR A 125 -10.93 43.70 20.96
N HIS A 126 -10.95 42.36 20.94
CA HIS A 126 -10.25 41.54 19.96
C HIS A 126 -11.11 41.35 18.70
N GLY A 127 -10.51 41.22 17.51
CA GLY A 127 -11.24 40.91 16.28
C GLY A 127 -12.15 42.02 15.74
N VAL A 128 -12.09 43.25 16.26
CA VAL A 128 -12.95 44.37 15.85
C VAL A 128 -12.36 45.27 14.75
N ALA A 129 -11.18 44.91 14.21
CA ALA A 129 -10.39 45.77 13.32
C ALA A 129 -11.13 46.25 12.05
N LEU A 130 -12.14 45.51 11.60
CA LEU A 130 -12.91 45.84 10.39
C LEU A 130 -14.10 46.77 10.67
N LYS A 131 -14.66 46.74 11.89
CA LYS A 131 -15.80 47.59 12.29
C LYS A 131 -15.36 48.85 13.03
N LEU A 132 -14.29 48.76 13.82
CA LEU A 132 -13.78 49.86 14.64
C LEU A 132 -13.49 51.15 13.84
N PRO A 133 -12.91 51.11 12.63
CA PRO A 133 -12.70 52.33 11.82
C PRO A 133 -13.99 53.09 11.50
N THR A 134 -15.12 52.40 11.37
CA THR A 134 -16.42 53.06 11.13
C THR A 134 -16.86 53.87 12.37
N HIS A 135 -16.60 53.34 13.57
CA HIS A 135 -16.87 54.05 14.82
C HIS A 135 -15.92 55.23 15.01
N GLU A 136 -14.65 55.09 14.62
CA GLU A 136 -13.67 56.18 14.62
C GLU A 136 -14.05 57.29 13.64
N ALA A 137 -14.44 56.94 12.41
CA ALA A 137 -14.91 57.90 11.42
C ALA A 137 -16.16 58.64 11.90
N ARG A 138 -17.14 57.92 12.48
CA ARG A 138 -18.34 58.53 13.09
C ARG A 138 -18.00 59.45 14.25
N PHE A 139 -16.99 59.12 15.06
CA PHE A 139 -16.54 59.98 16.15
C PHE A 139 -16.02 61.33 15.62
N LEU A 140 -15.27 61.32 14.52
CA LEU A 140 -14.77 62.54 13.88
C LEU A 140 -15.89 63.45 13.35
N THR A 141 -17.03 62.89 12.94
CA THR A 141 -18.17 63.70 12.45
C THR A 141 -18.81 64.60 13.52
N ILE A 142 -18.71 64.23 14.81
CA ILE A 142 -19.28 65.00 15.93
C ILE A 142 -18.71 66.42 15.96
N ASP A 143 -17.41 66.59 15.70
CA ASP A 143 -16.76 67.90 15.69
C ASP A 143 -17.20 68.75 14.49
N SER A 144 -17.39 68.11 13.33
CA SER A 144 -17.91 68.79 12.14
C SER A 144 -19.35 69.27 12.34
N ASP A 145 -20.21 68.44 12.94
CA ASP A 145 -21.61 68.78 13.18
C ASP A 145 -21.80 69.82 14.29
N ALA A 146 -20.89 69.83 15.28
CA ALA A 146 -20.83 70.85 16.32
C ALA A 146 -20.47 72.24 15.78
N GLY A 147 -19.68 72.32 14.70
CA GLY A 147 -19.25 73.57 14.07
C GLY A 147 -20.31 74.27 13.21
N LYS A 148 -21.48 73.66 12.97
CA LYS A 148 -22.59 74.26 12.22
C LYS A 148 -23.29 75.36 13.03
N THR A 149 -23.95 76.32 12.37
CA THR A 149 -24.71 77.40 13.03
C THR A 149 -26.16 77.43 12.55
N PRO A 150 -27.15 76.97 13.36
CA PRO A 150 -26.97 76.32 14.67
C PRO A 150 -26.33 74.92 14.56
N PRO A 151 -25.78 74.36 15.65
CA PRO A 151 -25.24 73.00 15.66
C PRO A 151 -26.29 71.97 15.22
N ASP A 152 -25.84 70.90 14.58
CA ASP A 152 -26.72 69.82 14.15
C ASP A 152 -26.92 68.81 15.30
N TYR A 153 -27.73 69.21 16.28
CA TYR A 153 -27.98 68.42 17.50
C TYR A 153 -28.49 67.00 17.21
N ALA A 154 -29.26 66.82 16.14
CA ALA A 154 -29.78 65.50 15.76
C ALA A 154 -28.65 64.60 15.23
N ALA A 155 -27.79 65.11 14.35
CA ALA A 155 -26.64 64.38 13.82
C ALA A 155 -25.63 64.04 14.91
N ILE A 156 -25.31 64.98 15.81
CA ILE A 156 -24.41 64.76 16.95
C ILE A 156 -24.94 63.64 17.87
N LYS A 157 -26.23 63.70 18.22
CA LYS A 157 -26.87 62.67 19.03
C LYS A 157 -26.84 61.31 18.32
N ALA A 158 -27.13 61.27 17.02
CA ALA A 158 -27.12 60.04 16.23
C ALA A 158 -25.73 59.41 16.16
N SER A 159 -24.67 60.21 15.92
CA SER A 159 -23.28 59.72 15.92
C SER A 159 -22.86 59.20 17.28
N ARG A 160 -23.22 59.89 18.38
CA ARG A 160 -22.98 59.39 19.74
C ARG A 160 -23.71 58.07 20.00
N ASP A 161 -25.00 58.01 19.70
CA ASP A 161 -25.82 56.82 19.93
C ASP A 161 -25.32 55.62 19.12
N PHE A 162 -24.89 55.83 17.86
CA PHE A 162 -24.27 54.80 17.03
C PHE A 162 -23.03 54.19 17.72
N ILE A 163 -22.13 55.04 18.22
CA ILE A 163 -20.87 54.58 18.86
C ILE A 163 -21.15 53.88 20.19
N VAL A 164 -22.01 54.48 21.03
CA VAL A 164 -22.31 53.96 22.37
C VAL A 164 -23.10 52.66 22.29
N ASN A 165 -24.13 52.59 21.44
CA ASN A 165 -24.95 51.38 21.31
C ASN A 165 -24.20 50.28 20.56
N GLY A 166 -23.45 50.62 19.51
CA GLY A 166 -22.67 49.65 18.75
C GLY A 166 -21.49 49.05 19.51
N ARG A 167 -21.12 49.59 20.68
CA ARG A 167 -20.14 48.96 21.59
C ARG A 167 -20.57 47.55 21.99
N ALA A 168 -21.86 47.32 22.24
CA ALA A 168 -22.35 46.00 22.61
C ALA A 168 -22.10 44.98 21.49
N ASP A 169 -22.34 45.40 20.24
CA ASP A 169 -22.11 44.56 19.06
C ASP A 169 -20.61 44.26 18.88
N LEU A 170 -19.75 45.28 19.03
CA LEU A 170 -18.29 45.10 19.00
C LEU A 170 -17.79 44.16 20.11
N LYS A 171 -18.42 44.22 21.30
CA LYS A 171 -18.10 43.30 22.40
C LYS A 171 -18.50 41.86 22.06
N VAL A 172 -19.68 41.64 21.50
CA VAL A 172 -20.12 40.31 21.06
C VAL A 172 -19.16 39.74 20.01
N ILE A 173 -18.75 40.57 19.03
CA ILE A 173 -17.73 40.18 18.03
C ILE A 173 -16.44 39.74 18.72
N SER A 174 -15.96 40.51 19.70
CA SER A 174 -14.74 40.19 20.43
C SER A 174 -14.85 38.96 21.32
N ASP A 175 -15.96 38.77 22.01
CA ASP A 175 -16.16 37.60 22.86
C ASP A 175 -16.23 36.32 22.02
N ASN A 176 -16.93 36.37 20.88
CA ASN A 176 -16.97 35.26 19.91
C ASN A 176 -15.58 34.96 19.35
N TYR A 177 -14.86 35.99 18.89
CA TYR A 177 -13.50 35.83 18.39
C TYR A 177 -12.57 35.24 19.45
N LYS A 178 -12.67 35.68 20.71
CA LYS A 178 -11.84 35.16 21.81
C LYS A 178 -12.13 33.70 22.10
N SER A 179 -13.40 33.30 22.08
CA SER A 179 -13.80 31.89 22.25
C SER A 179 -13.18 31.01 21.15
N ASP A 180 -13.30 31.42 19.89
CA ASP A 180 -12.71 30.70 18.75
C ASP A 180 -11.18 30.68 18.83
N TYR A 181 -10.57 31.80 19.21
CA TYR A 181 -9.13 31.94 19.38
C TYR A 181 -8.59 30.99 20.44
N ASP A 182 -9.23 30.93 21.61
CA ASP A 182 -8.82 30.06 22.72
C ASP A 182 -9.01 28.58 22.34
N ALA A 183 -10.09 28.24 21.65
CA ALA A 183 -10.35 26.88 21.14
C ALA A 183 -9.29 26.43 20.11
N VAL A 184 -8.96 27.29 19.14
CA VAL A 184 -7.94 26.98 18.12
C VAL A 184 -6.54 26.97 18.71
N THR A 185 -6.24 27.84 19.68
CA THR A 185 -4.97 27.79 20.45
C THR A 185 -4.81 26.44 21.12
N LYS A 186 -5.88 25.95 21.77
CA LYS A 186 -5.89 24.62 22.39
C LYS A 186 -5.70 23.52 21.35
N MET A 187 -6.32 23.63 20.18
CA MET A 187 -6.18 22.64 19.10
C MET A 187 -4.76 22.61 18.52
N ILE A 188 -4.14 23.75 18.21
CA ILE A 188 -2.72 23.83 17.78
C ILE A 188 -1.79 23.19 18.82
N LYS A 189 -2.11 23.37 20.11
CA LYS A 189 -1.35 22.75 21.18
C LYS A 189 -1.54 21.23 21.19
N ASP A 190 -2.76 20.75 21.35
CA ASP A 190 -3.05 19.34 21.63
C ASP A 190 -2.89 18.44 20.39
N ASP A 191 -3.33 18.91 19.22
CA ASP A 191 -3.34 18.12 17.98
C ASP A 191 -2.03 18.24 17.19
N CYS A 192 -1.24 19.29 17.45
CA CYS A 192 0.03 19.52 16.74
C CYS A 192 1.24 19.49 17.67
N THR A 193 1.36 20.48 18.56
CA THR A 193 2.60 20.73 19.30
C THR A 193 2.92 19.61 20.29
N ASP A 194 1.95 19.17 21.09
CA ASP A 194 2.11 18.11 22.09
C ASP A 194 2.39 16.74 21.46
N ARG A 195 2.04 16.57 20.19
CA ARG A 195 2.26 15.32 19.44
C ARG A 195 3.61 15.28 18.72
N LEU A 196 4.32 16.40 18.55
CA LEU A 196 5.66 16.44 17.94
C LEU A 196 6.69 15.44 18.52
N PRO A 197 6.69 15.11 19.83
CA PRO A 197 7.59 14.10 20.37
C PRO A 197 7.42 12.71 19.74
N SER A 198 6.23 12.39 19.20
CA SER A 198 5.94 11.09 18.57
C SER A 198 6.59 10.88 17.20
N ILE A 199 7.11 11.94 16.57
CA ILE A 199 7.70 11.90 15.22
C ILE A 199 9.19 12.30 15.22
N THR A 200 9.92 11.99 16.29
CA THR A 200 11.33 12.37 16.45
C THR A 200 12.31 11.45 15.74
N ASP A 201 11.84 10.33 15.19
CA ASP A 201 12.68 9.39 14.44
C ASP A 201 13.22 10.04 13.14
N PRO A 202 14.51 9.87 12.81
CA PRO A 202 15.11 10.42 11.58
C PRO A 202 14.40 10.03 10.28
N VAL A 203 13.70 8.88 10.24
CA VAL A 203 13.02 8.37 9.03
C VAL A 203 11.89 9.31 8.54
N VAL A 204 11.34 10.12 9.44
CA VAL A 204 10.30 11.11 9.16
C VAL A 204 10.78 12.55 9.34
N SER A 205 12.09 12.79 9.21
CA SER A 205 12.68 14.13 9.42
C SER A 205 12.18 15.18 8.43
N GLU A 206 11.94 14.79 7.18
CA GLU A 206 11.35 15.66 6.15
C GLU A 206 9.90 16.01 6.50
N GLU A 207 9.08 15.02 6.83
CA GLU A 207 7.70 15.21 7.27
C GLU A 207 7.63 16.10 8.51
N ARG A 208 8.49 15.86 9.51
CA ARG A 208 8.57 16.68 10.72
C ARG A 208 8.95 18.13 10.41
N SER A 209 9.88 18.35 9.48
CA SER A 209 10.27 19.69 9.06
C SER A 209 9.10 20.44 8.41
N ALA A 210 8.38 19.78 7.50
CA ALA A 210 7.18 20.34 6.87
C ALA A 210 6.07 20.64 7.89
N ILE A 211 5.85 19.73 8.84
CA ILE A 211 4.88 19.90 9.94
C ILE A 211 5.23 21.13 10.80
N LEU A 212 6.50 21.33 11.15
CA LEU A 212 6.93 22.50 11.93
C LEU A 212 6.62 23.82 11.21
N THR A 213 6.87 23.88 9.90
CA THR A 213 6.51 25.05 9.08
C THR A 213 5.00 25.28 9.08
N LYS A 214 4.18 24.22 8.96
CA LYS A 214 2.71 24.34 9.02
C LYS A 214 2.20 24.76 10.40
N ILE A 215 2.82 24.30 11.49
CA ILE A 215 2.50 24.76 12.85
C ILE A 215 2.79 26.25 12.99
N ALA A 216 3.92 26.73 12.47
CA ALA A 216 4.24 28.15 12.47
C ALA A 216 3.21 28.95 11.66
N LEU A 217 2.82 28.44 10.49
CA LEU A 217 1.77 29.04 9.67
C LEU A 217 0.41 29.07 10.38
N ALA A 218 0.00 27.98 11.05
CA ALA A 218 -1.26 27.94 11.80
C ALA A 218 -1.28 28.99 12.93
N LYS A 219 -0.17 29.17 13.64
CA LYS A 219 -0.02 30.23 14.66
C LYS A 219 -0.10 31.62 14.05
N GLN A 220 0.63 31.84 12.95
CA GLN A 220 0.59 33.10 12.21
C GLN A 220 -0.85 33.43 11.75
N LYS A 221 -1.57 32.46 11.17
CA LYS A 221 -2.95 32.65 10.73
C LYS A 221 -3.92 32.93 11.86
N LEU A 222 -3.68 32.36 13.04
CA LEU A 222 -4.44 32.68 14.24
C LEU A 222 -4.17 34.13 14.70
N GLU A 223 -2.93 34.60 14.63
CA GLU A 223 -2.55 35.99 14.91
C GLU A 223 -3.14 36.98 13.88
N GLU A 224 -3.25 36.58 12.61
CA GLU A 224 -3.89 37.33 11.51
C GLU A 224 -5.43 37.34 11.58
N HIS A 225 -6.04 36.83 12.65
CA HIS A 225 -7.49 36.73 12.82
C HIS A 225 -8.19 35.78 11.85
N SER A 226 -7.48 34.74 11.38
CA SER A 226 -7.99 33.67 10.53
C SER A 226 -8.11 32.35 11.31
N ALA A 227 -8.92 32.37 12.38
CA ALA A 227 -9.09 31.21 13.29
C ALA A 227 -9.55 29.93 12.56
N TRP A 228 -10.41 30.06 11.55
CA TRP A 228 -10.88 28.92 10.75
C TRP A 228 -9.77 28.27 9.92
N LEU A 229 -8.87 29.06 9.31
CA LEU A 229 -7.74 28.51 8.56
C LEU A 229 -6.73 27.87 9.50
N ALA A 230 -6.40 28.53 10.61
CA ALA A 230 -5.54 27.97 11.65
C ALA A 230 -6.10 26.64 12.20
N ALA A 231 -7.43 26.56 12.36
CA ALA A 231 -8.10 25.35 12.78
C ALA A 231 -7.92 24.20 11.76
N ARG A 232 -8.14 24.49 10.48
CA ARG A 232 -7.99 23.51 9.39
C ARG A 232 -6.56 23.03 9.24
N LEU A 233 -5.59 23.95 9.28
CA LEU A 233 -4.16 23.61 9.28
C LEU A 233 -3.84 22.66 10.43
N SER A 234 -4.40 22.89 11.63
CA SER A 234 -4.17 22.02 12.79
C SER A 234 -4.70 20.60 12.58
N SER A 235 -5.90 20.46 12.00
CA SER A 235 -6.46 19.15 11.64
C SER A 235 -5.64 18.43 10.57
N THR A 236 -5.18 19.14 9.54
CA THR A 236 -4.26 18.57 8.54
C THR A 236 -2.95 18.10 9.17
N ILE A 237 -2.36 18.91 10.04
CA ILE A 237 -1.13 18.56 10.78
C ILE A 237 -1.34 17.30 11.63
N TYR A 238 -2.47 17.15 12.32
CA TYR A 238 -2.79 15.96 13.09
C TYR A 238 -2.70 14.67 12.27
N HIS A 239 -3.27 14.68 11.05
CA HIS A 239 -3.26 13.52 10.16
C HIS A 239 -1.85 13.24 9.62
N GLU A 240 -1.09 14.28 9.29
CA GLU A 240 0.32 14.14 8.86
C GLU A 240 1.19 13.55 9.96
N ILE A 241 1.01 13.99 11.21
CA ILE A 241 1.68 13.40 12.38
C ILE A 241 1.31 11.93 12.52
N THR A 242 0.02 11.60 12.41
CA THR A 242 -0.47 10.21 12.54
C THR A 242 0.12 9.30 11.45
N GLY A 243 0.22 9.79 10.21
CA GLY A 243 0.88 9.08 9.11
C GLY A 243 2.37 8.86 9.38
N ALA A 244 3.08 9.87 9.88
CA ALA A 244 4.48 9.75 10.26
C ALA A 244 4.71 8.74 11.40
N VAL A 245 3.83 8.71 12.41
CA VAL A 245 3.86 7.69 13.48
C VAL A 245 3.70 6.28 12.91
N LYS A 246 2.81 6.09 11.92
CA LYS A 246 2.61 4.79 11.25
C LYS A 246 3.90 4.31 10.56
N ILE A 247 4.62 5.20 9.86
CA ILE A 247 5.90 4.87 9.22
C ILE A 247 6.94 4.42 10.27
N ILE A 248 7.03 5.13 11.41
CA ILE A 248 7.94 4.77 12.50
C ILE A 248 7.61 3.38 13.05
N GLN A 249 6.33 3.10 13.28
CA GLN A 249 5.89 1.80 13.78
C GLN A 249 6.27 0.68 12.81
N GLN A 250 5.98 0.84 11.51
CA GLN A 250 6.32 -0.14 10.48
C GLN A 250 7.84 -0.36 10.38
N LYS A 251 8.65 0.71 10.48
CA LYS A 251 10.12 0.61 10.55
C LYS A 251 10.58 -0.25 11.73
N ASN A 252 9.99 -0.04 12.90
CA ASN A 252 10.36 -0.77 14.12
C ASN A 252 9.99 -2.24 14.02
N ASP A 253 8.80 -2.55 13.50
CA ASP A 253 8.34 -3.92 13.27
C ASP A 253 9.23 -4.65 12.27
N TYR A 254 9.57 -3.98 11.15
CA TYR A 254 10.50 -4.49 10.16
C TYR A 254 11.89 -4.76 10.73
N ALA A 255 12.42 -3.88 11.57
CA ALA A 255 13.75 -4.02 12.14
C ALA A 255 13.92 -5.35 12.89
N VAL A 256 12.89 -5.81 13.61
CA VAL A 256 12.87 -7.11 14.30
C VAL A 256 12.93 -8.25 13.29
N VAL A 257 12.08 -8.20 12.25
CA VAL A 257 12.02 -9.24 11.21
C VAL A 257 13.31 -9.31 10.40
N LYS A 258 13.85 -8.16 9.99
CA LYS A 258 15.14 -8.04 9.31
C LYS A 258 16.26 -8.63 10.16
N GLN A 259 16.30 -8.32 11.46
CA GLN A 259 17.31 -8.87 12.37
C GLN A 259 17.26 -10.40 12.41
N THR A 260 16.06 -10.98 12.57
CA THR A 260 15.88 -12.44 12.58
C THR A 260 16.31 -13.08 11.26
N ALA A 261 15.82 -12.55 10.13
CA ALA A 261 16.15 -13.07 8.81
C ALA A 261 17.65 -12.96 8.50
N MET A 262 18.29 -11.83 8.83
CA MET A 262 19.73 -11.62 8.62
C MET A 262 20.59 -12.47 9.55
N ALA A 263 20.13 -12.77 10.76
CA ALA A 263 20.82 -13.69 11.64
C ALA A 263 20.86 -15.12 11.07
N GLU A 264 19.75 -15.61 10.51
CA GLU A 264 19.72 -16.90 9.82
C GLU A 264 20.52 -16.87 8.52
N PHE A 265 20.40 -15.80 7.72
CA PHE A 265 21.15 -15.65 6.47
C PHE A 265 22.67 -15.68 6.71
N LYS A 266 23.14 -15.05 7.79
CA LYS A 266 24.55 -15.13 8.19
C LYS A 266 25.01 -16.57 8.45
N LYS A 267 24.17 -17.40 9.10
CA LYS A 267 24.48 -18.83 9.28
C LYS A 267 24.62 -19.52 7.92
N LEU A 268 23.69 -19.27 7.00
CA LEU A 268 23.74 -19.84 5.65
C LEU A 268 25.01 -19.43 4.89
N THR A 269 25.40 -18.16 4.93
CA THR A 269 26.63 -17.69 4.27
C THR A 269 27.90 -18.33 4.84
N THR A 270 27.87 -18.74 6.12
CA THR A 270 29.01 -19.44 6.77
C THR A 270 29.05 -20.91 6.37
N ALA A 271 27.90 -21.54 6.18
CA ALA A 271 27.74 -22.94 5.80
C ALA A 271 27.59 -23.14 4.27
N LEU A 272 27.96 -22.13 3.47
CA LEU A 272 27.69 -22.15 2.03
C LEU A 272 28.51 -23.25 1.35
N ASN A 273 27.81 -24.15 0.66
CA ASN A 273 28.38 -25.24 -0.11
C ASN A 273 27.40 -25.63 -1.24
N PRO A 274 27.75 -26.59 -2.12
CA PRO A 274 26.90 -26.96 -3.26
C PRO A 274 25.46 -27.37 -2.92
N GLY A 275 25.17 -27.75 -1.67
CA GLY A 275 23.80 -28.00 -1.22
C GLY A 275 22.88 -26.77 -1.30
N ALA A 276 23.41 -25.55 -1.33
CA ALA A 276 22.63 -24.31 -1.37
C ALA A 276 22.60 -23.60 -2.73
N ASP A 277 23.35 -24.06 -3.75
CA ASP A 277 23.62 -23.31 -4.99
C ASP A 277 22.37 -22.88 -5.76
N ALA A 278 21.28 -23.68 -5.73
CA ALA A 278 20.06 -23.37 -6.47
C ALA A 278 19.21 -22.28 -5.82
N GLU A 279 19.12 -22.25 -4.50
CA GLU A 279 18.20 -21.38 -3.74
C GLU A 279 18.88 -20.15 -3.15
N TYR A 280 20.20 -20.21 -2.91
CA TYR A 280 20.96 -19.08 -2.37
C TYR A 280 20.86 -17.80 -3.22
N PRO A 281 20.89 -17.83 -4.57
CA PRO A 281 20.68 -16.64 -5.38
C PRO A 281 19.28 -16.02 -5.20
N LEU A 282 18.25 -16.84 -5.02
CA LEU A 282 16.87 -16.37 -4.80
C LEU A 282 16.73 -15.67 -3.46
N ILE A 283 17.35 -16.22 -2.40
CA ILE A 283 17.37 -15.57 -1.09
C ILE A 283 18.08 -14.22 -1.15
N ASN A 284 19.20 -14.11 -1.88
CA ASN A 284 19.86 -12.83 -2.07
C ASN A 284 18.97 -11.82 -2.81
N ALA A 285 18.29 -12.25 -3.88
CA ALA A 285 17.38 -11.38 -4.62
C ALA A 285 16.24 -10.84 -3.73
N ASP A 286 15.69 -11.68 -2.84
CA ASP A 286 14.67 -11.26 -1.88
C ASP A 286 15.24 -10.27 -0.83
N ILE A 287 16.50 -10.42 -0.42
CA ILE A 287 17.19 -9.48 0.48
C ILE A 287 17.37 -8.12 -0.20
N ASP A 288 17.82 -8.13 -1.47
CA ASP A 288 17.98 -6.92 -2.26
C ASP A 288 16.62 -6.22 -2.46
N LEU A 289 15.57 -6.99 -2.76
CA LEU A 289 14.21 -6.46 -2.88
C LEU A 289 13.72 -5.83 -1.56
N ALA A 290 13.93 -6.50 -0.42
CA ALA A 290 13.58 -5.95 0.88
C ALA A 290 14.37 -4.66 1.19
N ALA A 291 15.64 -4.59 0.79
CA ALA A 291 16.47 -3.40 0.94
C ALA A 291 16.00 -2.24 0.03
N GLU A 292 15.52 -2.53 -1.18
CA GLU A 292 14.90 -1.54 -2.04
C GLU A 292 13.62 -0.96 -1.44
N GLU A 293 12.75 -1.80 -0.87
CA GLU A 293 11.53 -1.32 -0.20
C GLU A 293 11.86 -0.51 1.06
N GLU A 294 12.83 -0.94 1.85
CA GLU A 294 13.37 -0.17 2.98
C GLU A 294 13.89 1.21 2.54
N ALA A 295 14.60 1.29 1.41
CA ALA A 295 15.11 2.55 0.87
C ALA A 295 13.98 3.49 0.42
N ARG A 296 12.82 2.95 0.00
CA ARG A 296 11.59 3.70 -0.30
C ARG A 296 10.77 4.05 0.94
N ARG A 297 11.22 3.62 2.14
CA ARG A 297 10.49 3.72 3.43
C ARG A 297 9.22 2.85 3.47
N ASP A 298 9.15 1.80 2.65
CA ASP A 298 8.07 0.80 2.62
C ASP A 298 8.45 -0.43 3.46
N TYR A 299 8.49 -0.20 4.78
CA TYR A 299 8.89 -1.21 5.75
C TYR A 299 7.93 -2.38 5.86
N TYR A 300 6.66 -2.18 5.49
CA TYR A 300 5.68 -3.25 5.52
C TYR A 300 5.98 -4.31 4.44
N ASN A 301 6.23 -3.89 3.18
CA ASN A 301 6.58 -4.85 2.12
C ASN A 301 7.92 -5.53 2.40
N ALA A 302 8.91 -4.77 2.90
CA ALA A 302 10.17 -5.33 3.35
C ALA A 302 9.97 -6.41 4.44
N THR A 303 9.01 -6.20 5.35
CA THR A 303 8.62 -7.20 6.36
C THR A 303 8.05 -8.46 5.74
N LEU A 304 7.11 -8.36 4.78
CA LEU A 304 6.50 -9.53 4.15
C LEU A 304 7.55 -10.39 3.42
N ILE A 305 8.46 -9.76 2.69
CA ILE A 305 9.54 -10.44 1.98
C ILE A 305 10.41 -11.22 2.98
N MET A 306 10.85 -10.55 4.05
CA MET A 306 11.79 -11.15 5.01
C MET A 306 11.16 -12.14 5.99
N LYS A 307 9.87 -12.03 6.29
CA LYS A 307 9.19 -12.84 7.33
C LYS A 307 9.25 -14.35 7.06
N SER A 308 9.22 -14.75 5.79
CA SER A 308 9.27 -16.17 5.38
C SER A 308 10.70 -16.73 5.24
N MET A 309 11.72 -15.87 5.21
CA MET A 309 13.10 -16.27 4.96
C MET A 309 13.69 -17.24 6.01
N PRO A 310 13.46 -17.06 7.33
CA PRO A 310 14.06 -17.95 8.34
C PRO A 310 13.77 -19.44 8.10
N ASP A 311 12.53 -19.78 7.74
CA ASP A 311 12.12 -21.18 7.51
C ASP A 311 12.74 -21.76 6.23
N ARG A 312 12.80 -20.96 5.16
CA ARG A 312 13.49 -21.32 3.91
C ARG A 312 14.98 -21.56 4.15
N ILE A 313 15.64 -20.65 4.87
CA ILE A 313 17.07 -20.74 5.20
C ILE A 313 17.36 -21.98 6.06
N LYS A 314 16.50 -22.28 7.04
CA LYS A 314 16.67 -23.47 7.90
C LYS A 314 16.66 -24.76 7.09
N THR A 315 15.80 -24.84 6.06
CA THR A 315 15.75 -26.00 5.16
C THR A 315 17.06 -26.16 4.39
N LEU A 316 17.63 -25.04 3.90
CA LEU A 316 18.91 -25.06 3.19
C LEU A 316 20.10 -25.40 4.10
N LEU A 317 20.13 -24.89 5.33
CA LEU A 317 21.18 -25.23 6.30
C LEU A 317 21.26 -26.75 6.55
N ASN A 318 20.12 -27.43 6.63
CA ASN A 318 20.11 -28.89 6.75
C ASN A 318 20.74 -29.58 5.53
N LEU A 319 20.52 -29.03 4.34
CA LEU A 319 21.07 -29.56 3.10
C LEU A 319 22.58 -29.30 3.00
N CYS A 320 23.04 -28.13 3.44
CA CYS A 320 24.46 -27.81 3.58
C CYS A 320 25.17 -28.78 4.53
N ASN A 321 24.62 -29.02 5.73
CA ASN A 321 25.22 -29.94 6.69
C ASN A 321 25.32 -31.37 6.11
N ALA A 322 24.29 -31.82 5.40
CA ALA A 322 24.31 -33.14 4.77
C ALA A 322 25.38 -33.25 3.67
N TYR A 323 25.65 -32.17 2.93
CA TYR A 323 26.76 -32.11 1.97
C TYR A 323 28.13 -32.24 2.67
N GLU A 324 28.36 -31.53 3.79
CA GLU A 324 29.63 -31.61 4.52
C GLU A 324 29.90 -33.03 5.03
N GLU A 325 28.87 -33.72 5.55
CA GLU A 325 28.98 -35.13 5.95
C GLU A 325 29.37 -36.03 4.77
N PHE A 326 28.76 -35.80 3.60
CA PHE A 326 29.09 -36.51 2.37
C PHE A 326 30.55 -36.27 1.94
N GLU A 327 31.01 -35.03 1.93
CA GLU A 327 32.38 -34.68 1.56
C GLU A 327 33.39 -35.29 2.55
N ALA A 328 33.08 -35.25 3.85
CA ALA A 328 33.89 -35.87 4.89
C ALA A 328 34.00 -37.40 4.72
N ALA A 329 32.94 -38.08 4.26
CA ALA A 329 32.95 -39.51 3.96
C ALA A 329 33.69 -39.84 2.64
N LEU A 330 33.71 -38.93 1.67
CA LEU A 330 34.37 -39.12 0.38
C LEU A 330 35.90 -39.16 0.50
N ILE A 331 36.49 -38.39 1.42
CA ILE A 331 37.95 -38.34 1.66
C ILE A 331 38.55 -39.70 2.07
N PRO A 332 38.08 -40.37 3.15
CA PRO A 332 38.62 -41.67 3.55
C PRO A 332 38.34 -42.75 2.50
N ALA A 333 37.20 -42.69 1.80
CA ALA A 333 36.89 -43.58 0.71
C ALA A 333 37.94 -43.49 -0.43
N ASN A 334 38.22 -42.28 -0.92
CA ASN A 334 39.24 -42.06 -1.95
C ASN A 334 40.65 -42.41 -1.47
N THR A 335 40.98 -42.11 -0.22
CA THR A 335 42.28 -42.45 0.37
C THR A 335 42.50 -43.97 0.41
N ALA A 336 41.49 -44.73 0.84
CA ALA A 336 41.55 -46.18 0.89
C ALA A 336 41.70 -46.80 -0.51
N ILE A 337 40.97 -46.27 -1.50
CA ILE A 337 41.10 -46.71 -2.91
C ILE A 337 42.54 -46.48 -3.42
N GLU A 338 43.12 -45.31 -3.17
CA GLU A 338 44.48 -44.99 -3.62
C GLU A 338 45.55 -45.81 -2.88
N GLN A 339 45.34 -46.15 -1.60
CA GLN A 339 46.22 -47.06 -0.85
C GLN A 339 46.17 -48.47 -1.43
N LEU A 340 44.98 -48.98 -1.73
CA LEU A 340 44.80 -50.29 -2.36
C LEU A 340 45.53 -50.35 -3.72
N LYS A 341 45.39 -49.31 -4.56
CA LYS A 341 46.07 -49.23 -5.87
C LYS A 341 47.60 -49.21 -5.77
N LYS A 342 48.17 -48.70 -4.67
CA LYS A 342 49.63 -48.68 -4.41
C LYS A 342 50.15 -49.93 -3.71
N HIS A 343 49.28 -50.83 -3.29
CA HIS A 343 49.69 -52.05 -2.60
C HIS A 343 50.59 -52.90 -3.50
N HIS A 344 51.64 -53.51 -2.94
CA HIS A 344 52.63 -54.28 -3.71
C HIS A 344 52.06 -55.53 -4.43
N LEU A 345 50.84 -55.94 -4.08
CA LEU A 345 50.08 -57.03 -4.72
C LEU A 345 48.81 -56.52 -5.44
N ALA A 346 48.68 -55.21 -5.69
CA ALA A 346 47.49 -54.62 -6.31
C ALA A 346 47.18 -55.21 -7.70
N GLU A 347 48.19 -55.68 -8.45
CA GLU A 347 48.01 -56.34 -9.74
C GLU A 347 47.12 -57.60 -9.65
N TYR A 348 47.05 -58.23 -8.49
CA TYR A 348 46.27 -59.46 -8.27
C TYR A 348 44.80 -59.20 -7.90
N VAL A 349 44.40 -57.95 -7.68
CA VAL A 349 43.04 -57.54 -7.25
C VAL A 349 42.49 -56.37 -8.09
N GLN A 350 42.89 -56.27 -9.36
CA GLN A 350 42.45 -55.20 -10.26
C GLN A 350 40.93 -55.16 -10.49
N ALA A 351 40.25 -56.31 -10.38
CA ALA A 351 38.81 -56.38 -10.51
C ALA A 351 38.07 -55.84 -9.25
N ASP A 352 38.61 -56.04 -8.03
CA ASP A 352 38.13 -55.37 -6.81
C ASP A 352 38.32 -53.86 -6.86
N ILE A 353 39.50 -53.40 -7.29
CA ILE A 353 39.80 -51.97 -7.43
C ILE A 353 38.75 -51.27 -8.31
N ARG A 354 38.52 -51.78 -9.52
CA ARG A 354 37.56 -51.22 -10.47
C ARG A 354 36.11 -51.24 -9.91
N ALA A 355 35.75 -52.29 -9.17
CA ALA A 355 34.42 -52.41 -8.57
C ALA A 355 34.17 -51.37 -7.48
N ILE A 356 35.18 -51.14 -6.62
CA ILE A 356 35.12 -50.17 -5.54
C ILE A 356 35.07 -48.74 -6.11
N GLU A 357 35.84 -48.47 -7.17
CA GLU A 357 35.80 -47.18 -7.88
C GLU A 357 34.41 -46.88 -8.45
N ALA A 358 33.78 -47.85 -9.13
CA ALA A 358 32.43 -47.68 -9.65
C ALA A 358 31.37 -47.47 -8.54
N PHE A 359 31.52 -48.16 -7.40
CA PHE A 359 30.64 -47.99 -6.26
C PHE A 359 30.73 -46.58 -5.66
N ARG A 360 31.94 -46.02 -5.57
CA ARG A 360 32.14 -44.61 -5.19
C ARG A 360 31.48 -43.66 -6.20
N ASP A 361 31.67 -43.88 -7.50
CA ASP A 361 31.14 -42.98 -8.54
C ASP A 361 29.59 -42.93 -8.53
N ALA A 362 28.94 -44.06 -8.24
CA ALA A 362 27.49 -44.10 -8.02
C ALA A 362 27.05 -43.24 -6.84
N CYS A 363 27.84 -43.17 -5.75
CA CYS A 363 27.55 -42.30 -4.61
C CYS A 363 27.66 -40.82 -4.99
N ILE A 364 28.66 -40.45 -5.81
CA ILE A 364 28.82 -39.09 -6.33
C ILE A 364 27.61 -38.67 -7.18
N ASN A 365 27.09 -39.57 -8.03
CA ASN A 365 25.88 -39.30 -8.80
C ASN A 365 24.63 -39.12 -7.93
N GLN A 366 24.51 -39.81 -6.78
CA GLN A 366 23.41 -39.56 -5.86
C GLN A 366 23.52 -38.18 -5.19
N ALA A 367 24.75 -37.74 -4.90
CA ALA A 367 25.00 -36.42 -4.33
C ALA A 367 24.64 -35.28 -5.30
N SER A 368 24.80 -35.46 -6.63
CA SER A 368 24.38 -34.45 -7.61
C SER A 368 22.87 -34.26 -7.69
N GLU A 369 22.08 -35.22 -7.20
CA GLU A 369 20.63 -35.14 -7.04
C GLU A 369 20.21 -34.62 -5.65
N LEU A 370 21.13 -34.01 -4.88
CA LEU A 370 20.93 -33.49 -3.53
C LEU A 370 20.60 -34.59 -2.48
N LYS A 371 20.94 -35.86 -2.74
CA LYS A 371 20.66 -37.01 -1.84
C LYS A 371 21.86 -37.35 -0.97
N TYR A 372 22.41 -36.36 -0.28
CA TYR A 372 23.69 -36.50 0.44
C TYR A 372 23.68 -37.60 1.49
N GLY A 373 22.67 -37.66 2.37
CA GLY A 373 22.62 -38.67 3.43
C GLY A 373 22.68 -40.12 2.92
N ALA A 374 21.99 -40.42 1.81
CA ALA A 374 22.04 -41.75 1.20
C ALA A 374 23.41 -42.05 0.54
N ALA A 375 24.06 -41.03 0.00
CA ALA A 375 25.40 -41.15 -0.57
C ALA A 375 26.47 -41.35 0.52
N THR A 376 26.38 -40.61 1.64
CA THR A 376 27.28 -40.72 2.81
C THR A 376 27.31 -42.13 3.37
N SER A 377 26.15 -42.70 3.72
CA SER A 377 26.08 -44.05 4.31
C SER A 377 26.66 -45.13 3.41
N ARG A 378 26.62 -44.93 2.08
CA ARG A 378 27.25 -45.85 1.12
C ARG A 378 28.75 -45.64 1.07
N LEU A 379 29.23 -44.40 0.99
CA LEU A 379 30.67 -44.08 0.96
C LEU A 379 31.43 -44.60 2.19
N GLU A 380 30.82 -44.57 3.37
CA GLU A 380 31.42 -45.09 4.61
C GLU A 380 31.77 -46.59 4.53
N MET A 381 31.18 -47.34 3.60
CA MET A 381 31.50 -48.76 3.36
C MET A 381 32.78 -48.98 2.53
N VAL A 382 33.26 -47.95 1.83
CA VAL A 382 34.38 -48.09 0.88
C VAL A 382 35.71 -48.47 1.57
N PRO A 383 36.12 -47.86 2.69
CA PRO A 383 37.39 -48.22 3.35
C PRO A 383 37.46 -49.71 3.77
N GLN A 384 36.36 -50.26 4.28
CA GLN A 384 36.31 -51.68 4.64
C GLN A 384 36.43 -52.56 3.40
N ARG A 385 35.74 -52.22 2.31
CA ARG A 385 35.87 -52.95 1.03
C ARG A 385 37.31 -52.94 0.51
N CYS A 386 38.04 -51.84 0.65
CA CYS A 386 39.46 -51.79 0.29
C CYS A 386 40.32 -52.68 1.19
N THR A 387 40.03 -52.71 2.51
CA THR A 387 40.73 -53.58 3.47
C THR A 387 40.52 -55.07 3.16
N ASP A 388 39.28 -55.42 2.80
CA ASP A 388 38.94 -56.78 2.38
C ASP A 388 39.70 -57.16 1.10
N ALA A 389 39.80 -56.24 0.12
CA ALA A 389 40.58 -56.45 -1.10
C ALA A 389 42.09 -56.59 -0.85
N VAL A 390 42.67 -55.86 0.11
CA VAL A 390 44.08 -56.07 0.52
C VAL A 390 44.27 -57.47 1.10
N THR A 391 43.36 -57.90 1.98
CA THR A 391 43.40 -59.25 2.58
C THR A 391 43.35 -60.33 1.52
N GLU A 392 42.56 -60.13 0.46
CA GLU A 392 42.52 -61.05 -0.69
C GLU A 392 43.85 -61.03 -1.46
N ALA A 393 44.40 -59.83 -1.72
CA ALA A 393 45.66 -59.69 -2.44
C ALA A 393 46.83 -60.42 -1.75
N GLU A 394 46.86 -60.46 -0.41
CA GLU A 394 47.92 -61.16 0.35
C GLU A 394 47.96 -62.67 0.09
N LYS A 395 46.84 -63.29 -0.31
CA LYS A 395 46.81 -64.71 -0.70
C LYS A 395 47.59 -64.98 -1.98
N ALA A 396 47.89 -63.95 -2.79
CA ALA A 396 48.70 -64.03 -3.99
C ALA A 396 50.22 -64.09 -3.74
N ALA A 397 50.68 -63.81 -2.51
CA ALA A 397 52.10 -63.69 -2.19
C ALA A 397 52.96 -64.91 -2.59
N PRO A 398 52.51 -66.19 -2.44
CA PRO A 398 53.26 -67.35 -2.88
C PRO A 398 53.50 -67.37 -4.40
N PHE A 399 52.51 -66.96 -5.19
CA PHE A 399 52.59 -66.91 -6.65
C PHE A 399 53.54 -65.79 -7.13
N ALA A 400 53.46 -64.61 -6.50
CA ALA A 400 54.38 -63.51 -6.79
C ALA A 400 55.85 -63.85 -6.46
N ALA A 401 56.09 -64.56 -5.35
CA ALA A 401 57.42 -65.03 -4.97
C ALA A 401 57.96 -66.06 -5.98
N LEU A 402 57.11 -66.99 -6.43
CA LEU A 402 57.43 -67.98 -7.45
C LEU A 402 57.89 -67.35 -8.76
N LEU A 403 57.14 -66.37 -9.27
CA LEU A 403 57.46 -65.65 -10.50
C LEU A 403 58.83 -64.95 -10.41
N LYS A 404 59.12 -64.34 -9.26
CA LYS A 404 60.39 -63.63 -8.99
C LYS A 404 61.60 -64.57 -8.87
N ASP A 405 61.41 -65.73 -8.27
CA ASP A 405 62.50 -66.66 -7.96
C ASP A 405 62.76 -67.66 -9.10
N ALA A 406 61.78 -67.94 -9.97
CA ALA A 406 61.90 -68.89 -11.07
C ALA A 406 63.16 -68.73 -11.97
N PRO A 407 63.64 -67.50 -12.30
CA PRO A 407 64.83 -67.33 -13.12
C PRO A 407 66.15 -67.71 -12.42
N LYS A 408 66.19 -67.77 -11.08
CA LYS A 408 67.46 -67.77 -10.30
C LYS A 408 67.46 -68.62 -9.03
N GLY A 409 66.34 -69.21 -8.63
CA GLY A 409 66.19 -69.99 -7.41
C GLY A 409 66.75 -71.40 -7.49
N ASP A 410 66.74 -72.10 -6.36
CA ASP A 410 67.06 -73.53 -6.28
C ASP A 410 65.99 -74.37 -6.98
N LEU A 411 66.40 -75.24 -7.91
CA LEU A 411 65.48 -75.99 -8.76
C LEU A 411 64.58 -76.95 -7.96
N SER A 412 65.10 -77.60 -6.91
CA SER A 412 64.34 -78.55 -6.10
C SER A 412 63.31 -77.86 -5.22
N LYS A 413 63.67 -76.70 -4.66
CA LYS A 413 62.74 -75.85 -3.91
C LYS A 413 61.66 -75.28 -4.82
N LEU A 414 62.04 -74.70 -5.96
CA LEU A 414 61.11 -74.13 -6.94
C LEU A 414 60.09 -75.17 -7.42
N LEU A 415 60.54 -76.40 -7.71
CA LEU A 415 59.62 -77.49 -8.09
C LEU A 415 58.56 -77.75 -7.01
N LYS A 416 58.95 -77.81 -5.72
CA LYS A 416 58.00 -77.98 -4.61
C LYS A 416 57.05 -76.79 -4.46
N ASP A 417 57.53 -75.58 -4.64
CA ASP A 417 56.73 -74.36 -4.55
C ASP A 417 55.68 -74.31 -5.68
N VAL A 418 56.07 -74.67 -6.91
CA VAL A 418 55.16 -74.80 -8.06
C VAL A 418 54.12 -75.92 -7.83
N GLN A 419 54.55 -77.09 -7.34
CA GLN A 419 53.64 -78.20 -7.01
C GLN A 419 52.61 -77.81 -5.94
N SER A 420 53.04 -77.04 -4.93
CA SER A 420 52.15 -76.52 -3.87
C SER A 420 51.14 -75.53 -4.44
N SER A 421 51.58 -74.65 -5.35
CA SER A 421 50.70 -73.69 -6.04
C SER A 421 49.70 -74.39 -6.96
N HIS A 422 50.12 -75.43 -7.68
CA HIS A 422 49.22 -76.28 -8.45
C HIS A 422 48.16 -76.93 -7.56
N LYS A 423 48.54 -77.46 -6.39
CA LYS A 423 47.57 -77.99 -5.42
C LYS A 423 46.58 -76.92 -4.95
N ALA A 424 47.05 -75.72 -4.62
CA ALA A 424 46.18 -74.62 -4.21
C ALA A 424 45.16 -74.23 -5.30
N LEU A 425 45.57 -74.27 -6.57
CA LEU A 425 44.68 -74.02 -7.71
C LEU A 425 43.67 -75.15 -7.93
N VAL A 426 44.07 -76.41 -7.76
CA VAL A 426 43.18 -77.58 -7.85
C VAL A 426 42.14 -77.56 -6.71
N ASP A 427 42.53 -77.16 -5.51
CA ASP A 427 41.63 -77.07 -4.35
C ASP A 427 40.75 -75.80 -4.38
N HIS A 428 40.97 -74.88 -5.33
CA HIS A 428 40.21 -73.63 -5.43
C HIS A 428 38.74 -73.89 -5.81
N LYS A 429 37.80 -73.14 -5.21
CA LYS A 429 36.35 -73.32 -5.47
C LYS A 429 35.94 -73.14 -6.93
N ARG A 430 36.76 -72.45 -7.73
CA ARG A 430 36.55 -72.26 -9.18
C ARG A 430 37.51 -73.08 -10.06
N ALA A 431 38.17 -74.11 -9.53
CA ALA A 431 39.13 -74.93 -10.27
C ALA A 431 38.54 -75.51 -11.57
N ALA A 432 37.27 -75.94 -11.55
CA ALA A 432 36.59 -76.48 -12.72
C ALA A 432 36.44 -75.46 -13.87
N GLN A 433 36.33 -74.16 -13.55
CA GLN A 433 36.20 -73.08 -14.54
C GLN A 433 37.54 -72.69 -15.17
N ILE A 434 38.67 -73.04 -14.54
CA ILE A 434 40.03 -72.70 -14.98
C ILE A 434 40.90 -73.95 -15.21
N ASP A 435 40.27 -75.06 -15.58
CA ASP A 435 40.91 -76.38 -15.71
C ASP A 435 42.04 -76.40 -16.77
N GLU A 436 41.90 -75.65 -17.85
CA GLU A 436 42.90 -75.63 -18.93
C GLU A 436 44.25 -75.02 -18.50
N PRO A 437 44.29 -73.84 -17.83
CA PRO A 437 45.50 -73.36 -17.15
C PRO A 437 46.07 -74.35 -16.12
N ILE A 438 45.23 -75.02 -15.34
CA ILE A 438 45.67 -76.01 -14.33
C ILE A 438 46.37 -77.20 -15.01
N LYS A 439 45.82 -77.73 -16.10
CA LYS A 439 46.45 -78.79 -16.92
C LYS A 439 47.76 -78.35 -17.54
N THR A 440 47.82 -77.13 -18.07
CA THR A 440 49.04 -76.55 -18.65
C THR A 440 50.15 -76.44 -17.60
N LEU A 441 49.78 -76.06 -16.37
CA LEU A 441 50.70 -76.03 -15.24
C LEU A 441 51.21 -77.42 -14.88
N ALA A 442 50.33 -78.44 -14.81
CA ALA A 442 50.71 -79.83 -14.53
C ALA A 442 51.73 -80.37 -15.56
N ASN A 443 51.51 -80.12 -16.85
CA ASN A 443 52.45 -80.53 -17.91
C ASN A 443 53.82 -79.85 -17.77
N SER A 444 53.84 -78.58 -17.36
CA SER A 444 55.09 -77.84 -17.12
C SER A 444 55.84 -78.36 -15.90
N ILE A 445 55.12 -78.78 -14.85
CA ILE A 445 55.69 -79.47 -13.68
C ILE A 445 56.32 -80.80 -14.10
N GLU A 446 55.62 -81.65 -14.86
CA GLU A 446 56.15 -82.95 -15.32
C GLU A 446 57.42 -82.79 -16.18
N THR A 447 57.44 -81.76 -17.04
CA THR A 447 58.62 -81.42 -17.85
C THR A 447 59.80 -81.01 -16.96
N ALA A 448 59.55 -80.18 -15.94
CA ALA A 448 60.58 -79.75 -15.00
C ALA A 448 61.12 -80.92 -14.15
N GLU A 449 60.25 -81.80 -13.65
CA GLU A 449 60.64 -83.00 -12.90
C GLU A 449 61.56 -83.91 -13.71
N THR A 450 61.23 -84.12 -14.98
CA THR A 450 62.01 -84.95 -15.90
C THR A 450 63.38 -84.33 -16.18
N ALA A 451 63.44 -83.03 -16.44
CA ALA A 451 64.70 -82.33 -16.69
C ALA A 451 65.63 -82.31 -15.45
N ILE A 452 65.07 -82.11 -14.24
CA ILE A 452 65.83 -82.17 -12.98
C ILE A 452 66.41 -83.57 -12.75
N LYS A 453 65.61 -84.63 -12.96
CA LYS A 453 66.08 -86.03 -12.85
C LYS A 453 67.21 -86.34 -13.83
N ASN A 454 67.18 -85.75 -15.02
CA ASN A 454 68.18 -85.93 -16.07
C ASN A 454 69.42 -85.02 -15.91
N GLY A 455 69.44 -84.11 -14.93
CA GLY A 455 70.52 -83.14 -14.73
C GLY A 455 70.56 -82.02 -15.77
N ASP A 456 69.50 -81.81 -16.55
CA ASP A 456 69.39 -80.75 -17.56
C ASP A 456 68.86 -79.45 -16.95
N GLU A 457 69.79 -78.70 -16.37
CA GLU A 457 69.49 -77.46 -15.65
C GLU A 457 68.82 -76.39 -16.53
N SER A 458 69.21 -76.29 -17.81
CA SER A 458 68.65 -75.27 -18.71
C SER A 458 67.17 -75.53 -19.00
N ASN A 459 66.82 -76.77 -19.36
CA ASN A 459 65.43 -77.15 -19.61
C ASN A 459 64.60 -77.17 -18.33
N ALA A 460 65.17 -77.60 -17.20
CA ALA A 460 64.50 -77.54 -15.89
C ALA A 460 64.10 -76.11 -15.53
N ARG A 461 65.02 -75.15 -15.70
CA ARG A 461 64.75 -73.74 -15.38
C ARG A 461 63.75 -73.09 -16.33
N ALA A 462 63.83 -73.41 -17.63
CA ALA A 462 62.84 -72.93 -18.59
C ALA A 462 61.44 -73.49 -18.31
N ALA A 463 61.34 -74.77 -17.94
CA ALA A 463 60.07 -75.40 -17.57
C ALA A 463 59.49 -74.82 -16.26
N LEU A 464 60.32 -74.62 -15.24
CA LEU A 464 59.89 -73.97 -13.99
C LEU A 464 59.49 -72.51 -14.18
N SER A 465 60.15 -71.77 -15.07
CA SER A 465 59.76 -70.39 -15.40
C SER A 465 58.38 -70.36 -16.07
N ARG A 466 58.14 -71.23 -17.07
CA ARG A 466 56.81 -71.39 -17.66
C ARG A 466 55.76 -71.84 -16.64
N ALA A 467 56.13 -72.71 -15.71
CA ALA A 467 55.23 -73.17 -14.66
C ALA A 467 54.88 -72.04 -13.68
N ALA A 468 55.85 -71.21 -13.28
CA ALA A 468 55.61 -70.04 -12.44
C ALA A 468 54.73 -68.99 -13.15
N ASP A 469 54.98 -68.71 -14.43
CA ASP A 469 54.13 -67.84 -15.27
C ASP A 469 52.69 -68.38 -15.33
N THR A 470 52.54 -69.67 -15.63
CA THR A 470 51.23 -70.33 -15.76
C THR A 470 50.50 -70.38 -14.43
N ALA A 471 51.17 -70.67 -13.32
CA ALA A 471 50.57 -70.66 -11.98
C ALA A 471 50.09 -69.26 -11.60
N THR A 472 50.86 -68.23 -11.92
CA THR A 472 50.51 -66.83 -11.65
C THR A 472 49.32 -66.38 -12.50
N PHE A 473 49.30 -66.72 -13.79
CA PHE A 473 48.15 -66.47 -14.66
C PHE A 473 46.90 -67.22 -14.18
N ALA A 474 47.02 -68.52 -13.91
CA ALA A 474 45.92 -69.36 -13.45
C ALA A 474 45.33 -68.84 -12.13
N TYR A 475 46.17 -68.38 -11.19
CA TYR A 475 45.71 -67.78 -9.94
C TYR A 475 44.94 -66.47 -10.17
N ARG A 476 45.48 -65.56 -10.99
CA ARG A 476 44.78 -64.31 -11.33
C ARG A 476 43.44 -64.57 -11.99
N LEU A 477 43.38 -65.51 -12.93
CA LEU A 477 42.14 -65.93 -13.56
C LEU A 477 41.18 -66.57 -12.55
N ALA A 478 41.67 -67.43 -11.65
CA ALA A 478 40.86 -68.06 -10.60
C ALA A 478 40.18 -67.02 -9.71
N GLN A 479 40.92 -65.99 -9.28
CA GLN A 479 40.42 -64.91 -8.44
C GLN A 479 39.42 -64.04 -9.19
N ASN A 480 39.75 -63.62 -10.42
CA ASN A 480 38.84 -62.84 -11.27
C ASN A 480 37.52 -63.58 -11.51
N VAL A 481 37.60 -64.86 -11.94
CA VAL A 481 36.41 -65.70 -12.13
C VAL A 481 35.62 -65.85 -10.83
N ASP A 482 36.27 -66.06 -9.70
CA ASP A 482 35.57 -66.24 -8.44
C ASP A 482 34.85 -64.99 -7.95
N GLN A 483 35.49 -63.83 -8.04
CA GLN A 483 34.90 -62.55 -7.67
C GLN A 483 33.69 -62.23 -8.57
N ILE A 484 33.86 -62.36 -9.88
CA ILE A 484 32.78 -62.09 -10.85
C ILE A 484 31.62 -63.06 -10.64
N TYR A 485 31.90 -64.36 -10.49
CA TYR A 485 30.84 -65.34 -10.25
C TYR A 485 30.13 -65.11 -8.93
N SER A 486 30.86 -64.85 -7.83
CA SER A 486 30.23 -64.63 -6.52
C SER A 486 29.33 -63.39 -6.53
N ARG A 487 29.72 -62.32 -7.24
CA ARG A 487 28.85 -61.14 -7.43
C ARG A 487 27.69 -61.40 -8.37
N ALA A 488 27.88 -62.16 -9.45
CA ALA A 488 26.80 -62.58 -10.32
C ALA A 488 25.79 -63.47 -9.56
N ASP A 489 26.27 -64.37 -8.70
CA ASP A 489 25.45 -65.22 -7.83
C ASP A 489 24.65 -64.35 -6.84
N ALA A 490 25.29 -63.38 -6.18
CA ALA A 490 24.60 -62.42 -5.31
C ALA A 490 23.60 -61.54 -6.07
N LEU A 491 23.89 -61.17 -7.32
CA LEU A 491 22.99 -60.40 -8.17
C LEU A 491 21.75 -61.23 -8.57
N ASP A 492 21.93 -62.51 -8.91
CA ASP A 492 20.84 -63.45 -9.17
C ASP A 492 20.00 -63.73 -7.92
N GLU A 493 20.63 -63.83 -6.74
CA GLU A 493 19.93 -63.93 -5.45
C GLU A 493 19.10 -62.68 -5.16
N ARG A 494 19.67 -61.49 -5.41
CA ARG A 494 18.94 -60.23 -5.29
C ARG A 494 17.75 -60.24 -6.22
N VAL A 495 17.91 -60.56 -7.50
CA VAL A 495 16.79 -60.66 -8.47
C VAL A 495 15.72 -61.63 -7.97
N SER A 496 16.11 -62.85 -7.62
CA SER A 496 15.21 -63.92 -7.14
C SER A 496 14.46 -63.48 -5.87
N GLY A 497 15.15 -62.78 -4.96
CA GLY A 497 14.53 -62.21 -3.77
C GLY A 497 13.42 -61.21 -4.10
N LEU A 498 13.53 -60.47 -5.21
CA LEU A 498 12.55 -59.43 -5.56
C LEU A 498 11.35 -60.10 -6.18
N GLU A 499 11.60 -61.05 -7.07
CA GLU A 499 10.58 -61.92 -7.66
C GLU A 499 9.77 -62.65 -6.60
N ALA A 500 10.40 -63.05 -5.50
CA ALA A 500 9.74 -63.75 -4.41
C ALA A 500 8.97 -62.84 -3.43
N THR A 501 9.49 -61.64 -3.14
CA THR A 501 9.02 -60.85 -1.99
C THR A 501 8.37 -59.52 -2.32
N HIS A 502 8.67 -58.91 -3.47
CA HIS A 502 8.18 -57.58 -3.80
C HIS A 502 6.85 -57.66 -4.57
N GLU A 503 5.80 -57.00 -4.07
CA GLU A 503 4.45 -57.09 -4.66
C GLU A 503 4.40 -56.71 -6.15
N GLN A 504 5.19 -55.70 -6.54
CA GLN A 504 5.30 -55.24 -7.93
C GLN A 504 6.37 -55.96 -8.79
N ALA A 505 6.85 -57.14 -8.40
CA ALA A 505 7.87 -57.86 -9.18
C ALA A 505 7.44 -58.17 -10.62
N GLY A 506 6.15 -58.50 -10.83
CA GLY A 506 5.62 -58.74 -12.17
C GLY A 506 5.68 -57.53 -13.10
N TYR A 507 5.61 -56.30 -12.55
CA TYR A 507 5.67 -55.04 -13.30
C TYR A 507 7.09 -54.73 -13.81
N ILE A 508 8.12 -55.15 -13.08
CA ILE A 508 9.53 -54.96 -13.46
C ILE A 508 10.18 -56.20 -14.09
N LYS A 509 9.42 -57.25 -14.41
CA LYS A 509 9.95 -58.57 -14.83
C LYS A 509 10.99 -58.51 -15.96
N ASP A 510 10.75 -57.68 -16.99
CA ASP A 510 11.64 -57.61 -18.16
C ASP A 510 12.96 -56.92 -17.80
N ARG A 511 12.92 -56.00 -16.82
CA ARG A 511 14.12 -55.35 -16.28
C ARG A 511 14.93 -56.31 -15.41
N LEU A 512 14.25 -57.14 -14.62
CA LEU A 512 14.90 -58.21 -13.84
C LEU A 512 15.54 -59.25 -14.74
N ALA A 513 14.87 -59.68 -15.81
CA ALA A 513 15.45 -60.57 -16.81
C ALA A 513 16.70 -59.98 -17.48
N ALA A 514 16.72 -58.66 -17.75
CA ALA A 514 17.91 -57.98 -18.26
C ALA A 514 19.08 -57.98 -17.25
N VAL A 515 18.80 -57.90 -15.95
CA VAL A 515 19.83 -58.02 -14.90
C VAL A 515 20.41 -59.43 -14.87
N THR A 516 19.58 -60.47 -14.89
CA THR A 516 20.04 -61.87 -14.97
C THR A 516 20.89 -62.10 -16.21
N LYS A 517 20.50 -61.50 -17.35
CA LYS A 517 21.29 -61.58 -18.58
C LYS A 517 22.68 -60.96 -18.43
N LEU A 518 22.78 -59.81 -17.76
CA LEU A 518 24.06 -59.17 -17.45
C LEU A 518 24.92 -60.02 -16.49
N ALA A 519 24.31 -60.70 -15.51
CA ALA A 519 25.01 -61.64 -14.64
C ALA A 519 25.59 -62.83 -15.44
N GLU A 520 24.84 -63.39 -16.40
CA GLU A 520 25.34 -64.43 -17.31
C GLU A 520 26.48 -63.94 -18.20
N ASP A 521 26.34 -62.75 -18.78
CA ASP A 521 27.33 -62.18 -19.70
C ASP A 521 28.61 -61.78 -18.95
N ALA A 522 28.50 -61.34 -17.69
CA ALA A 522 29.63 -61.14 -16.79
C ALA A 522 30.40 -62.46 -16.54
N ARG A 523 29.69 -63.55 -16.21
CA ARG A 523 30.32 -64.87 -16.00
C ARG A 523 31.07 -65.34 -17.25
N LYS A 524 30.48 -65.18 -18.45
CA LYS A 524 31.13 -65.55 -19.72
C LYS A 524 32.38 -64.72 -20.00
N ALA A 525 32.29 -63.41 -19.83
CA ALA A 525 33.43 -62.50 -20.02
C ALA A 525 34.57 -62.81 -19.03
N ALA A 526 34.26 -63.16 -17.78
CA ALA A 526 35.28 -63.52 -16.79
C ALA A 526 36.09 -64.77 -17.19
N LEU A 527 35.45 -65.79 -17.77
CA LEU A 527 36.15 -66.99 -18.26
C LEU A 527 37.07 -66.69 -19.46
N ALA A 528 36.75 -65.66 -20.25
CA ALA A 528 37.55 -65.22 -21.38
C ALA A 528 38.66 -64.23 -20.97
N ASP A 529 38.80 -63.92 -19.68
CA ASP A 529 39.64 -62.84 -19.15
C ASP A 529 39.35 -61.47 -19.81
N ASP A 530 38.08 -61.24 -20.15
CA ASP A 530 37.60 -60.03 -20.81
C ASP A 530 37.30 -58.93 -19.77
N GLU A 531 37.88 -57.75 -19.97
CA GLU A 531 37.72 -56.59 -19.09
C GLU A 531 36.28 -56.09 -18.96
N THR A 532 35.39 -56.45 -19.89
CA THR A 532 33.96 -56.10 -19.85
C THR A 532 33.16 -56.86 -18.78
N ALA A 533 33.72 -57.94 -18.21
CA ALA A 533 33.04 -58.76 -17.20
C ALA A 533 32.52 -57.93 -16.01
N LEU A 534 33.38 -57.03 -15.53
CA LEU A 534 33.04 -56.15 -14.42
C LEU A 534 32.05 -55.05 -14.82
N ALA A 535 32.14 -54.55 -16.05
CA ALA A 535 31.18 -53.56 -16.56
C ALA A 535 29.77 -54.13 -16.63
N HIS A 536 29.61 -55.40 -17.06
CA HIS A 536 28.32 -56.10 -17.01
C HIS A 536 27.77 -56.22 -15.59
N LEU A 537 28.61 -56.55 -14.59
CA LEU A 537 28.15 -56.60 -13.20
C LEU A 537 27.72 -55.25 -12.66
N ILE A 538 28.50 -54.19 -12.90
CA ILE A 538 28.16 -52.83 -12.45
C ILE A 538 26.85 -52.38 -13.08
N ASP A 539 26.66 -52.63 -14.39
CA ASP A 539 25.41 -52.33 -15.07
C ASP A 539 24.24 -53.15 -14.49
N GLY A 540 24.46 -54.44 -14.21
CA GLY A 540 23.47 -55.32 -13.58
C GLY A 540 23.07 -54.87 -12.17
N GLU A 541 24.06 -54.57 -11.31
CA GLU A 541 23.86 -54.06 -9.95
C GLU A 541 23.13 -52.71 -9.94
N THR A 542 23.49 -51.83 -10.87
CA THR A 542 22.80 -50.54 -11.06
C THR A 542 21.36 -50.76 -11.52
N LYS A 543 21.14 -51.65 -12.48
CA LYS A 543 19.82 -51.93 -13.03
C LYS A 543 18.90 -52.63 -12.04
N VAL A 544 19.41 -53.49 -11.15
CA VAL A 544 18.59 -54.09 -10.09
C VAL A 544 18.20 -53.07 -9.03
N ASP A 545 19.08 -52.12 -8.69
CA ASP A 545 18.78 -51.00 -7.80
C ASP A 545 17.70 -50.09 -8.42
N ILE A 546 17.84 -49.77 -9.71
CA ILE A 546 16.83 -49.00 -10.46
C ILE A 546 15.51 -49.76 -10.52
N ALA A 547 15.53 -51.06 -10.79
CA ALA A 547 14.33 -51.89 -10.84
C ALA A 547 13.63 -51.95 -9.49
N ARG A 548 14.36 -52.12 -8.38
CA ARG A 548 13.82 -52.01 -7.02
C ARG A 548 13.14 -50.67 -6.79
N LYS A 549 13.84 -49.56 -7.02
CA LYS A 549 13.28 -48.20 -6.81
C LYS A 549 12.02 -47.97 -7.63
N LEU A 550 12.01 -48.48 -8.87
CA LEU A 550 10.86 -48.39 -9.76
C LEU A 550 9.68 -49.23 -9.26
N ALA A 551 9.95 -50.40 -8.67
CA ALA A 551 8.94 -51.23 -8.04
C ALA A 551 8.41 -50.59 -6.74
N ASP A 552 9.27 -50.03 -5.89
CA ASP A 552 8.85 -49.29 -4.68
C ASP A 552 8.00 -48.07 -5.05
N ALA A 553 8.42 -47.32 -6.07
CA ALA A 553 7.69 -46.15 -6.57
C ALA A 553 6.34 -46.56 -7.17
N GLU A 554 6.29 -47.68 -7.91
CA GLU A 554 5.05 -48.24 -8.42
C GLU A 554 4.13 -48.71 -7.29
N ASP A 555 4.68 -49.27 -6.22
CA ASP A 555 3.91 -49.71 -5.06
C ASP A 555 3.25 -48.52 -4.35
N ALA A 556 4.04 -47.49 -4.04
CA ALA A 556 3.53 -46.23 -3.51
C ALA A 556 2.51 -45.57 -4.45
N PHE A 557 2.78 -45.59 -5.75
CA PHE A 557 1.86 -45.11 -6.77
C PHE A 557 0.54 -45.89 -6.77
N ARG A 558 0.57 -47.22 -6.65
CA ARG A 558 -0.64 -48.07 -6.63
C ARG A 558 -1.45 -47.90 -5.37
N ILE A 559 -0.81 -47.71 -4.22
CA ILE A 559 -1.48 -47.35 -2.96
C ILE A 559 -2.23 -46.04 -3.16
N ARG A 560 -1.53 -44.99 -3.62
CA ARG A 560 -2.14 -43.68 -3.88
C ARG A 560 -3.22 -43.75 -4.94
N LEU A 561 -2.99 -44.45 -6.04
CA LEU A 561 -3.98 -44.67 -7.11
C LEU A 561 -5.24 -45.35 -6.55
N THR A 562 -5.08 -46.36 -5.70
CA THR A 562 -6.21 -47.05 -5.06
C THR A 562 -7.00 -46.09 -4.17
N ASP A 563 -6.32 -45.28 -3.36
CA ASP A 563 -6.96 -44.28 -2.50
C ASP A 563 -7.69 -43.21 -3.32
N THR A 564 -7.04 -42.66 -4.36
CA THR A 564 -7.64 -41.68 -5.28
C THR A 564 -8.82 -42.29 -6.05
N GLN A 565 -8.72 -43.53 -6.53
CA GLN A 565 -9.82 -44.25 -7.20
C GLN A 565 -10.99 -44.53 -6.27
N LYS A 566 -10.71 -44.92 -5.02
CA LYS A 566 -11.73 -45.10 -3.99
C LYS A 566 -12.43 -43.78 -3.70
N ALA A 567 -11.67 -42.69 -3.53
CA ALA A 567 -12.23 -41.35 -3.36
C ALA A 567 -13.08 -40.93 -4.58
N ALA A 568 -12.62 -41.21 -5.80
CA ALA A 568 -13.37 -40.95 -7.03
C ALA A 568 -14.66 -41.79 -7.11
N THR A 569 -14.61 -43.06 -6.72
CA THR A 569 -15.78 -43.95 -6.71
C THR A 569 -16.82 -43.52 -5.67
N GLU A 570 -16.38 -43.13 -4.47
CA GLU A 570 -17.31 -42.61 -3.45
C GLU A 570 -17.90 -41.26 -3.89
N LEU A 571 -17.09 -40.37 -4.45
CA LEU A 571 -17.57 -39.11 -4.99
C LEU A 571 -18.52 -39.30 -6.18
N ALA A 572 -18.30 -40.30 -7.04
CA ALA A 572 -19.20 -40.64 -8.15
C ALA A 572 -20.62 -41.01 -7.67
N LYS A 573 -20.79 -41.42 -6.40
CA LYS A 573 -22.11 -41.69 -5.82
C LYS A 573 -22.82 -40.40 -5.36
N THR A 574 -22.09 -39.31 -5.14
CA THR A 574 -22.67 -38.03 -4.73
C THR A 574 -23.09 -37.21 -5.96
N ASN A 575 -24.06 -36.32 -5.78
CA ASN A 575 -24.38 -35.30 -6.77
C ASN A 575 -23.63 -34.03 -6.37
N TYR A 576 -22.76 -33.52 -7.25
CA TYR A 576 -21.93 -32.34 -6.99
C TYR A 576 -21.95 -31.40 -8.19
N PRO A 577 -21.72 -30.07 -7.99
CA PRO A 577 -21.72 -29.11 -9.07
C PRO A 577 -20.78 -29.50 -10.22
N ASP A 578 -21.25 -29.30 -11.47
CA ASP A 578 -20.49 -29.60 -12.70
C ASP A 578 -20.01 -31.07 -12.85
N LYS A 579 -20.62 -32.02 -12.12
CA LYS A 579 -20.27 -33.45 -12.17
C LYS A 579 -20.08 -34.00 -13.59
N ALA A 580 -20.98 -33.67 -14.53
CA ALA A 580 -20.91 -34.13 -15.91
C ALA A 580 -19.63 -33.69 -16.66
N LYS A 581 -18.94 -32.63 -16.20
CA LYS A 581 -17.65 -32.16 -16.74
C LYS A 581 -16.46 -32.65 -15.92
N THR A 582 -16.60 -32.68 -14.60
CA THR A 582 -15.50 -32.98 -13.66
C THR A 582 -15.24 -34.47 -13.56
N GLU A 583 -16.28 -35.30 -13.48
CA GLU A 583 -16.13 -36.76 -13.35
C GLU A 583 -15.39 -37.40 -14.52
N PRO A 584 -15.70 -37.08 -15.81
CA PRO A 584 -14.92 -37.62 -16.93
C PRO A 584 -13.46 -37.20 -16.89
N LYS A 585 -13.13 -35.99 -16.42
CA LYS A 585 -11.75 -35.52 -16.29
C LYS A 585 -10.98 -36.22 -15.18
N ILE A 586 -11.62 -36.46 -14.03
CA ILE A 586 -11.03 -37.29 -12.96
C ILE A 586 -10.68 -38.66 -13.54
N ASN A 587 -11.63 -39.30 -14.23
CA ASN A 587 -11.41 -40.59 -14.86
C ASN A 587 -10.33 -40.55 -15.94
N GLU A 588 -10.29 -39.50 -16.77
CA GLU A 588 -9.24 -39.28 -17.76
C GLU A 588 -7.86 -39.17 -17.11
N HIS A 589 -7.72 -38.41 -16.03
CA HIS A 589 -6.46 -38.27 -15.30
C HIS A 589 -6.06 -39.58 -14.59
N LEU A 590 -7.02 -40.34 -14.06
CA LEU A 590 -6.78 -41.68 -13.52
C LEU A 590 -6.30 -42.66 -14.60
N THR A 591 -6.92 -42.64 -15.79
CA THR A 591 -6.49 -43.43 -16.94
C THR A 591 -5.09 -43.01 -17.39
N LYS A 592 -4.82 -41.71 -17.55
CA LYS A 592 -3.48 -41.21 -17.90
C LYS A 592 -2.44 -41.59 -16.86
N ALA A 593 -2.78 -41.53 -15.57
CA ALA A 593 -1.89 -41.95 -14.50
C ALA A 593 -1.46 -43.41 -14.68
N GLN A 594 -2.42 -44.30 -14.95
CA GLN A 594 -2.15 -45.72 -15.25
C GLN A 594 -1.34 -45.89 -16.54
N GLU A 595 -1.69 -45.18 -17.63
CA GLU A 595 -0.95 -45.24 -18.89
C GLU A 595 0.51 -44.78 -18.75
N HIS A 596 0.76 -43.74 -17.94
CA HIS A 596 2.10 -43.26 -17.63
C HIS A 596 2.87 -44.25 -16.74
N SER A 597 2.20 -44.85 -15.75
CA SER A 597 2.79 -45.91 -14.92
C SER A 597 3.19 -47.11 -15.78
N VAL A 598 2.36 -47.59 -16.71
CA VAL A 598 2.71 -48.71 -17.62
C VAL A 598 3.94 -48.39 -18.48
N LYS A 599 4.20 -47.10 -18.75
CA LYS A 599 5.39 -46.61 -19.48
C LYS A 599 6.59 -46.33 -18.56
N PHE A 600 6.50 -46.64 -17.27
CA PHE A 600 7.50 -46.35 -16.23
C PHE A 600 7.80 -44.86 -16.03
N ASP A 601 6.88 -43.96 -16.40
CA ASP A 601 7.00 -42.52 -16.21
C ASP A 601 6.28 -42.09 -14.92
N GLN A 602 6.90 -42.39 -13.78
CA GLN A 602 6.31 -42.16 -12.46
C GLN A 602 6.10 -40.67 -12.15
N ILE A 603 6.87 -39.76 -12.78
CA ILE A 603 6.68 -38.31 -12.62
C ILE A 603 5.36 -37.90 -13.27
N LYS A 604 5.13 -38.28 -14.53
CA LYS A 604 3.85 -37.97 -15.20
C LYS A 604 2.67 -38.73 -14.60
N ALA A 605 2.90 -39.96 -14.12
CA ALA A 605 1.88 -40.74 -13.43
C ALA A 605 1.42 -40.02 -12.14
N ASN A 606 2.36 -39.61 -11.28
CA ASN A 606 2.05 -38.85 -10.08
C ASN A 606 1.51 -37.44 -10.36
N GLY A 607 1.98 -36.78 -11.42
CA GLY A 607 1.41 -35.50 -11.86
C GLY A 607 -0.06 -35.64 -12.29
N SER A 608 -0.39 -36.72 -12.99
CA SER A 608 -1.77 -37.04 -13.37
C SER A 608 -2.63 -37.39 -12.16
N LEU A 609 -2.09 -38.13 -11.17
CA LEU A 609 -2.77 -38.35 -9.88
C LEU A 609 -3.01 -37.04 -9.13
N SER A 610 -2.03 -36.14 -9.04
CA SER A 610 -2.22 -34.85 -8.38
C SER A 610 -3.29 -33.99 -9.07
N ALA A 611 -3.39 -34.06 -10.40
CA ALA A 611 -4.47 -33.41 -11.14
C ALA A 611 -5.84 -34.02 -10.81
N ALA A 612 -5.92 -35.35 -10.67
CA ALA A 612 -7.14 -36.03 -10.20
C ALA A 612 -7.47 -35.64 -8.75
N ASP A 613 -6.48 -35.61 -7.84
CA ASP A 613 -6.65 -35.21 -6.44
C ASP A 613 -7.14 -33.76 -6.32
N ALA A 614 -6.64 -32.83 -7.16
CA ALA A 614 -7.11 -31.46 -7.20
C ALA A 614 -8.58 -31.38 -7.62
N LEU A 615 -8.99 -32.13 -8.66
CA LEU A 615 -10.38 -32.21 -9.10
C LEU A 615 -11.29 -32.86 -8.04
N LEU A 616 -10.79 -33.88 -7.33
CA LEU A 616 -11.51 -34.50 -6.21
C LEU A 616 -11.68 -33.53 -5.04
N ALA A 617 -10.64 -32.78 -4.68
CA ALA A 617 -10.69 -31.76 -3.65
C ALA A 617 -11.69 -30.65 -4.04
N VAL A 618 -11.64 -30.18 -5.29
CA VAL A 618 -12.62 -29.24 -5.84
C VAL A 618 -14.03 -29.80 -5.76
N ALA A 619 -14.28 -31.03 -6.19
CA ALA A 619 -15.62 -31.60 -6.15
C ALA A 619 -16.15 -31.77 -4.71
N LYS A 620 -15.28 -32.12 -3.75
CA LYS A 620 -15.62 -32.15 -2.32
C LYS A 620 -15.98 -30.76 -1.80
N LEU A 621 -15.15 -29.77 -2.07
CA LEU A 621 -15.40 -28.38 -1.67
C LEU A 621 -16.67 -27.84 -2.35
N ALA A 622 -16.89 -28.16 -3.62
CA ALA A 622 -18.10 -27.79 -4.36
C ALA A 622 -19.36 -28.42 -3.75
N THR A 623 -19.29 -29.68 -3.32
CA THR A 623 -20.40 -30.37 -2.63
C THR A 623 -20.72 -29.70 -1.30
N LEU A 624 -19.69 -29.38 -0.51
CA LEU A 624 -19.86 -28.66 0.75
C LEU A 624 -20.43 -27.27 0.50
N ALA A 625 -19.93 -26.56 -0.51
CA ALA A 625 -20.40 -25.25 -0.90
C ALA A 625 -21.87 -25.27 -1.36
N ASP A 626 -22.27 -26.25 -2.18
CA ASP A 626 -23.64 -26.45 -2.69
C ASP A 626 -24.63 -26.80 -1.56
N THR A 627 -24.17 -27.54 -0.56
CA THR A 627 -24.98 -27.93 0.61
C THR A 627 -24.89 -26.95 1.78
N ASN A 628 -24.17 -25.83 1.62
CA ASN A 628 -23.90 -24.85 2.68
C ASN A 628 -23.23 -25.45 3.93
N GLY A 629 -22.43 -26.49 3.73
CA GLY A 629 -21.56 -27.08 4.74
C GLY A 629 -20.36 -26.19 5.09
N ASP A 630 -19.72 -26.49 6.21
CA ASP A 630 -18.54 -25.76 6.67
C ASP A 630 -17.32 -26.04 5.78
N LEU A 631 -16.78 -24.99 5.17
CA LEU A 631 -15.51 -25.06 4.45
C LEU A 631 -14.34 -24.85 5.41
N SER A 632 -13.36 -25.75 5.36
CA SER A 632 -12.09 -25.63 6.08
C SER A 632 -11.14 -24.71 5.31
N GLU A 633 -10.64 -23.65 5.95
CA GLU A 633 -9.59 -22.81 5.36
C GLU A 633 -8.33 -23.62 5.03
N ALA A 634 -7.99 -24.61 5.87
CA ALA A 634 -6.84 -25.48 5.64
C ALA A 634 -7.02 -26.32 4.37
N ASP A 635 -8.24 -26.80 4.09
CA ASP A 635 -8.53 -27.58 2.89
C ASP A 635 -8.48 -26.72 1.63
N ILE A 636 -8.97 -25.48 1.69
CA ILE A 636 -8.85 -24.52 0.59
C ILE A 636 -7.38 -24.19 0.33
N ARG A 637 -6.59 -23.94 1.39
CA ARG A 637 -5.14 -23.69 1.26
C ARG A 637 -4.39 -24.90 0.70
N ALA A 638 -4.77 -26.11 1.13
CA ALA A 638 -4.21 -27.35 0.61
C ALA A 638 -4.52 -27.53 -0.89
N LEU A 639 -5.75 -27.23 -1.33
CA LEU A 639 -6.10 -27.21 -2.75
C LEU A 639 -5.26 -26.17 -3.51
N ILE A 640 -5.17 -24.93 -3.02
CA ILE A 640 -4.38 -23.87 -3.68
C ILE A 640 -2.90 -24.27 -3.83
N ALA A 641 -2.35 -25.02 -2.87
CA ALA A 641 -0.97 -25.51 -2.91
C ALA A 641 -0.73 -26.65 -3.92
N LEU A 642 -1.78 -27.31 -4.42
CA LEU A 642 -1.65 -28.32 -5.48
C LEU A 642 -1.31 -27.65 -6.82
N PRO A 643 -0.57 -28.34 -7.71
CA PRO A 643 -0.39 -27.86 -9.08
C PRO A 643 -1.74 -27.57 -9.74
N ASP A 644 -1.88 -26.37 -10.32
CA ASP A 644 -3.12 -25.89 -10.96
C ASP A 644 -4.33 -25.70 -10.01
N GLY A 645 -4.18 -25.99 -8.71
CA GLY A 645 -5.29 -26.02 -7.75
C GLY A 645 -6.00 -24.68 -7.55
N GLN A 646 -5.27 -23.57 -7.61
CA GLN A 646 -5.88 -22.23 -7.58
C GLN A 646 -6.82 -21.98 -8.77
N ARG A 647 -6.42 -22.37 -9.99
CA ARG A 647 -7.26 -22.22 -11.18
C ARG A 647 -8.51 -23.11 -11.08
N GLN A 648 -8.35 -24.32 -10.52
CA GLN A 648 -9.46 -25.24 -10.28
C GLN A 648 -10.43 -24.68 -9.22
N LEU A 649 -9.92 -24.02 -8.17
CA LEU A 649 -10.74 -23.29 -7.19
C LEU A 649 -11.51 -22.15 -7.85
N ASP A 650 -10.86 -21.32 -8.67
CA ASP A 650 -11.50 -20.20 -9.36
C ASP A 650 -12.63 -20.72 -10.29
N ALA A 651 -12.39 -21.83 -11.02
CA ALA A 651 -13.40 -22.48 -11.85
C ALA A 651 -14.55 -23.09 -11.04
N MET A 652 -14.26 -23.66 -9.86
CA MET A 652 -15.28 -24.16 -8.94
C MET A 652 -16.21 -23.04 -8.50
N VAL A 653 -15.65 -21.91 -8.05
CA VAL A 653 -16.44 -20.74 -7.62
C VAL A 653 -17.35 -20.27 -8.75
N ALA A 654 -16.84 -20.20 -9.99
CA ALA A 654 -17.63 -19.86 -11.17
C ALA A 654 -18.80 -20.83 -11.43
N SER A 655 -18.71 -22.10 -11.00
CA SER A 655 -19.75 -23.11 -11.16
C SER A 655 -20.75 -23.22 -10.00
N LEU A 656 -20.48 -22.57 -8.85
CA LEU A 656 -21.37 -22.62 -7.68
C LEU A 656 -22.75 -22.04 -8.02
N PRO A 657 -23.83 -22.62 -7.47
CA PRO A 657 -25.17 -22.12 -7.70
C PRO A 657 -25.39 -20.79 -6.96
N ASP A 658 -26.33 -20.00 -7.48
CA ASP A 658 -26.67 -18.67 -6.94
C ASP A 658 -27.26 -18.72 -5.51
N ASN A 659 -27.68 -19.89 -5.04
CA ASN A 659 -28.21 -20.12 -3.69
C ASN A 659 -27.18 -20.70 -2.70
N ALA A 660 -25.89 -20.77 -3.04
CA ALA A 660 -24.87 -21.09 -2.05
C ALA A 660 -24.88 -20.06 -0.90
N SER A 661 -24.30 -20.41 0.24
CA SER A 661 -24.38 -19.56 1.44
C SER A 661 -23.36 -18.45 1.42
N GLN A 662 -23.73 -17.34 2.05
CA GLN A 662 -22.83 -16.23 2.30
C GLN A 662 -21.53 -16.67 2.99
N LYS A 663 -21.62 -17.54 4.01
CA LYS A 663 -20.46 -18.05 4.76
C LYS A 663 -19.45 -18.73 3.85
N VAL A 664 -19.92 -19.61 2.96
CA VAL A 664 -19.10 -20.30 1.96
C VAL A 664 -18.31 -19.31 1.11
N MET A 665 -18.99 -18.30 0.55
CA MET A 665 -18.34 -17.31 -0.32
C MET A 665 -17.37 -16.40 0.43
N SER A 666 -17.68 -15.99 1.66
CA SER A 666 -16.77 -15.19 2.49
C SER A 666 -15.50 -15.96 2.82
N THR A 667 -15.58 -17.24 3.18
CA THR A 667 -14.40 -18.07 3.42
C THR A 667 -13.54 -18.21 2.16
N LEU A 668 -14.17 -18.42 0.99
CA LEU A 668 -13.45 -18.51 -0.29
C LEU A 668 -12.74 -17.21 -0.66
N LEU A 669 -13.41 -16.05 -0.53
CA LEU A 669 -12.82 -14.73 -0.74
C LEU A 669 -11.62 -14.49 0.20
N SER A 670 -11.82 -14.74 1.50
CA SER A 670 -10.77 -14.53 2.51
C SER A 670 -9.53 -15.36 2.25
N VAL A 671 -9.69 -16.66 1.97
CA VAL A 671 -8.53 -17.55 1.77
C VAL A 671 -7.86 -17.29 0.42
N ARG A 672 -8.63 -17.10 -0.66
CA ARG A 672 -8.10 -16.90 -2.02
C ARG A 672 -7.30 -15.60 -2.15
N PHE A 673 -7.76 -14.54 -1.49
CA PHE A 673 -7.19 -13.20 -1.61
C PHE A 673 -6.54 -12.68 -0.32
N ASN A 674 -6.37 -13.54 0.68
CA ASN A 674 -5.67 -13.22 1.94
C ASN A 674 -6.17 -11.93 2.61
N MET A 675 -7.49 -11.78 2.72
CA MET A 675 -8.16 -10.59 3.25
C MET A 675 -9.22 -10.96 4.29
N ASP A 676 -9.49 -10.05 5.22
CA ASP A 676 -10.66 -10.17 6.08
C ASP A 676 -11.91 -9.76 5.29
N VAL A 677 -12.97 -10.58 5.33
CA VAL A 677 -14.22 -10.30 4.62
C VAL A 677 -15.32 -10.10 5.65
N LYS A 678 -15.92 -8.92 5.66
CA LYS A 678 -17.01 -8.57 6.58
C LYS A 678 -18.24 -8.10 5.81
N LEU A 679 -19.41 -8.46 6.31
CA LEU A 679 -20.68 -8.11 5.68
C LEU A 679 -21.60 -7.44 6.70
N PHE A 680 -22.14 -6.28 6.36
CA PHE A 680 -22.90 -5.43 7.27
C PHE A 680 -24.22 -4.98 6.66
N THR A 681 -25.30 -5.01 7.43
CA THR A 681 -26.63 -4.59 6.95
C THR A 681 -26.72 -3.11 6.58
N SER A 682 -25.96 -2.24 7.26
CA SER A 682 -25.89 -0.80 6.95
C SER A 682 -24.63 -0.16 7.52
N GLU A 683 -24.15 0.87 6.84
CA GLU A 683 -23.00 1.67 7.27
C GLU A 683 -23.28 2.38 8.61
N ALA A 684 -24.51 2.85 8.83
CA ALA A 684 -24.91 3.54 10.06
C ALA A 684 -24.75 2.68 11.33
N THR A 685 -24.75 1.36 11.20
CA THR A 685 -24.61 0.42 12.33
C THR A 685 -23.23 -0.25 12.41
N ARG A 686 -22.34 0.07 11.45
CA ARG A 686 -20.96 -0.41 11.41
C ARG A 686 -20.10 0.44 12.34
N THR A 687 -19.84 -0.07 13.53
CA THR A 687 -19.06 0.61 14.57
C THR A 687 -17.67 0.04 14.73
N GLU A 688 -16.70 0.88 15.01
CA GLU A 688 -15.34 0.45 15.37
C GLU A 688 -15.31 0.01 16.84
N ASP A 689 -14.83 -1.20 17.12
CA ASP A 689 -14.44 -1.55 18.47
C ASP A 689 -13.11 -0.84 18.80
N GLY A 690 -12.79 -0.63 20.08
CA GLY A 690 -11.59 0.11 20.48
C GLY A 690 -10.25 -0.51 20.02
N THR A 691 -10.26 -1.56 19.19
CA THR A 691 -9.10 -2.19 18.55
C THR A 691 -8.95 -1.85 17.06
N GLY A 692 -9.90 -1.09 16.49
CA GLY A 692 -9.93 -0.76 15.06
C GLY A 692 -10.75 -1.75 14.22
N ALA A 693 -11.26 -2.83 14.81
CA ALA A 693 -12.07 -3.81 14.11
C ALA A 693 -13.51 -3.31 13.97
N LYS A 694 -14.09 -3.46 12.78
CA LYS A 694 -15.47 -3.04 12.52
C LYS A 694 -16.44 -4.15 12.92
N THR A 695 -17.48 -3.78 13.67
CA THR A 695 -18.53 -4.65 14.20
C THR A 695 -19.90 -4.09 13.83
N GLY A 696 -20.90 -4.97 13.72
CA GLY A 696 -22.26 -4.57 13.37
C GLY A 696 -23.15 -5.79 13.16
N PRO A 697 -24.46 -5.58 12.92
CA PRO A 697 -25.37 -6.67 12.58
C PRO A 697 -24.90 -7.39 11.31
N ALA A 698 -24.65 -8.69 11.44
CA ALA A 698 -24.21 -9.53 10.34
C ALA A 698 -25.29 -9.60 9.26
N LEU A 699 -24.85 -9.53 8.02
CA LEU A 699 -25.68 -9.52 6.83
C LEU A 699 -25.64 -10.88 6.13
N ASP A 700 -26.81 -11.45 5.88
CA ASP A 700 -26.97 -12.59 4.99
C ASP A 700 -27.02 -12.10 3.54
N ALA A 701 -25.84 -11.98 2.93
CA ALA A 701 -25.70 -11.38 1.61
C ALA A 701 -26.13 -12.31 0.46
N PRO A 702 -26.79 -11.79 -0.59
CA PRO A 702 -27.02 -12.56 -1.81
C PRO A 702 -25.69 -13.00 -2.44
N VAL A 703 -25.51 -14.31 -2.59
CA VAL A 703 -24.27 -14.90 -3.11
C VAL A 703 -23.87 -14.51 -4.53
N PRO A 704 -24.79 -14.23 -5.48
CA PRO A 704 -24.39 -13.80 -6.82
C PRO A 704 -23.49 -12.56 -6.82
N ASN A 705 -23.73 -11.61 -5.90
CA ASN A 705 -22.90 -10.41 -5.78
C ASN A 705 -21.51 -10.74 -5.19
N LEU A 706 -21.43 -11.65 -4.21
CA LEU A 706 -20.14 -12.11 -3.66
C LEU A 706 -19.30 -12.86 -4.69
N LYS A 707 -19.94 -13.62 -5.57
CA LYS A 707 -19.30 -14.30 -6.70
C LYS A 707 -18.78 -13.28 -7.72
N ALA A 708 -19.55 -12.23 -8.02
CA ALA A 708 -19.11 -11.15 -8.88
C ALA A 708 -17.88 -10.41 -8.30
N TYR A 709 -17.85 -10.13 -7.00
CA TYR A 709 -16.65 -9.57 -6.35
C TYR A 709 -15.44 -10.49 -6.45
N TYR A 710 -15.64 -11.80 -6.24
CA TYR A 710 -14.59 -12.80 -6.40
C TYR A 710 -13.98 -12.76 -7.81
N GLU A 711 -14.83 -12.73 -8.84
CA GLU A 711 -14.39 -12.66 -10.23
C GLU A 711 -13.59 -11.38 -10.52
N MET A 712 -14.01 -10.23 -9.96
CA MET A 712 -13.29 -8.96 -10.12
C MET A 712 -11.91 -9.00 -9.45
N LEU A 713 -11.82 -9.51 -8.23
CA LEU A 713 -10.56 -9.68 -7.51
C LEU A 713 -9.62 -10.69 -8.22
N ALA A 714 -10.17 -11.75 -8.81
CA ALA A 714 -9.40 -12.72 -9.60
C ALA A 714 -8.94 -12.16 -10.96
N SER A 715 -9.60 -11.12 -11.47
CA SER A 715 -9.30 -10.54 -12.80
C SER A 715 -8.08 -9.62 -12.83
N VAL A 716 -7.52 -9.27 -11.67
CA VAL A 716 -6.35 -8.40 -11.52
C VAL A 716 -5.14 -9.18 -11.00
N PRO A 717 -3.89 -8.71 -11.20
CA PRO A 717 -2.70 -9.38 -10.68
C PRO A 717 -2.76 -9.65 -9.17
N GLU A 718 -2.13 -10.74 -8.70
CA GLU A 718 -2.08 -11.05 -7.26
C GLU A 718 -1.40 -9.96 -6.43
N THR A 719 -0.49 -9.18 -7.06
CA THR A 719 0.13 -7.98 -6.47
C THR A 719 -0.87 -6.87 -6.17
N ASN A 720 -2.07 -6.88 -6.77
CA ASN A 720 -3.09 -5.87 -6.52
C ASN A 720 -4.12 -6.35 -5.49
N THR A 721 -4.15 -7.66 -5.19
CA THR A 721 -5.08 -8.29 -4.24
C THR A 721 -4.37 -9.06 -3.14
N LYS A 722 -4.14 -10.37 -3.32
CA LYS A 722 -3.59 -11.30 -2.33
C LYS A 722 -2.29 -10.83 -1.66
N LEU A 723 -1.45 -10.13 -2.43
CA LEU A 723 -0.16 -9.62 -1.99
C LEU A 723 -0.20 -8.09 -1.79
N ASN A 724 -1.39 -7.49 -1.73
CA ASN A 724 -1.60 -6.06 -1.50
C ASN A 724 -2.14 -5.81 -0.08
N PRO A 725 -1.34 -5.25 0.83
CA PRO A 725 -1.78 -4.97 2.19
C PRO A 725 -2.73 -3.79 2.33
N SER A 726 -2.74 -2.89 1.35
CA SER A 726 -3.75 -1.85 1.25
C SER A 726 -5.11 -2.43 0.83
N LEU A 727 -5.20 -3.75 0.58
CA LEU A 727 -6.45 -4.50 0.43
C LEU A 727 -6.57 -5.62 1.48
N ALA A 728 -6.19 -5.31 2.74
CA ALA A 728 -6.24 -6.27 3.84
C ALA A 728 -7.67 -6.62 4.28
N ARG A 729 -8.66 -5.77 3.98
CA ARG A 729 -10.07 -5.98 4.34
C ARG A 729 -11.01 -5.65 3.19
N PHE A 730 -12.10 -6.41 3.09
CA PHE A 730 -13.18 -6.19 2.15
C PHE A 730 -14.52 -6.21 2.90
N ASP A 731 -15.18 -5.06 2.93
CA ASP A 731 -16.47 -4.88 3.59
C ASP A 731 -17.58 -4.78 2.52
N ARG A 732 -18.62 -5.59 2.60
CA ARG A 732 -19.85 -5.41 1.79
C ARG A 732 -20.98 -4.91 2.67
N ILE A 733 -21.67 -3.89 2.18
CA ILE A 733 -22.80 -3.27 2.88
C ILE A 733 -24.08 -3.41 2.03
N GLU A 734 -25.21 -3.72 2.66
CA GLU A 734 -26.53 -3.77 2.01
C GLU A 734 -27.26 -2.43 2.05
N ASP A 735 -26.58 -1.37 1.65
CA ASP A 735 -27.18 -0.05 1.48
C ASP A 735 -26.62 0.68 0.25
N GLU A 736 -26.94 1.97 0.16
CA GLU A 736 -26.55 2.90 -0.91
C GLU A 736 -25.79 4.09 -0.34
N SER A 737 -24.97 3.88 0.69
CA SER A 737 -24.17 4.97 1.26
C SER A 737 -23.05 5.44 0.33
N GLY A 738 -22.78 4.69 -0.75
CA GLY A 738 -21.65 4.90 -1.65
C GLY A 738 -20.44 4.07 -1.21
N SER A 739 -19.83 3.37 -2.16
CA SER A 739 -18.58 2.63 -1.93
C SER A 739 -17.41 3.58 -1.73
N TYR A 740 -16.40 3.13 -0.98
CA TYR A 740 -15.20 3.91 -0.72
C TYR A 740 -14.03 3.03 -0.26
N TYR A 741 -12.82 3.56 -0.40
CA TYR A 741 -11.60 3.01 0.19
C TYR A 741 -11.30 3.66 1.54
N GLU A 742 -10.95 2.86 2.56
CA GLU A 742 -10.54 3.29 3.90
C GLU A 742 -9.02 3.05 4.10
N PRO A 743 -8.16 4.08 3.92
CA PRO A 743 -6.70 3.93 3.98
C PRO A 743 -6.13 3.54 5.35
N SER A 744 -6.85 3.87 6.44
CA SER A 744 -6.38 3.61 7.80
C SER A 744 -6.15 2.12 8.03
N ASN A 745 -7.04 1.28 7.49
CA ASN A 745 -7.07 -0.17 7.69
C ASN A 745 -6.89 -0.97 6.38
N GLY A 746 -6.68 -0.31 5.24
CA GLY A 746 -6.57 -0.98 3.95
C GLY A 746 -7.85 -1.71 3.56
N ALA A 747 -8.99 -1.04 3.72
CA ALA A 747 -10.30 -1.66 3.50
C ALA A 747 -10.99 -1.12 2.25
N VAL A 748 -11.45 -2.01 1.38
CA VAL A 748 -12.40 -1.66 0.33
C VAL A 748 -13.81 -1.88 0.87
N VAL A 749 -14.63 -0.84 0.85
CA VAL A 749 -16.01 -0.85 1.34
C VAL A 749 -16.95 -0.72 0.14
N MET A 750 -17.74 -1.76 -0.11
CA MET A 750 -18.70 -1.81 -1.21
C MET A 750 -20.13 -1.60 -0.70
N ALA A 751 -20.68 -0.42 -0.98
CA ALA A 751 -22.00 0.03 -0.51
C ALA A 751 -22.84 0.61 -1.66
N CYS A 752 -23.14 -0.25 -2.64
CA CYS A 752 -23.85 0.10 -3.88
C CYS A 752 -24.86 -1.00 -4.29
N PHE A 753 -25.60 -1.54 -3.32
CA PHE A 753 -26.30 -2.82 -3.49
C PHE A 753 -27.37 -2.85 -4.60
N ASN A 754 -28.31 -1.90 -4.60
CA ASN A 754 -29.37 -1.75 -5.60
C ASN A 754 -28.81 -1.36 -6.98
N HIS A 755 -27.69 -0.62 -7.04
CA HIS A 755 -27.06 -0.24 -8.30
C HIS A 755 -26.07 -1.28 -8.84
N PHE A 756 -25.66 -2.27 -8.04
CA PHE A 756 -24.57 -3.19 -8.36
C PHE A 756 -24.65 -3.83 -9.75
N ASN A 757 -25.86 -4.25 -10.15
CA ASN A 757 -26.13 -4.94 -11.42
C ASN A 757 -26.68 -4.02 -12.53
N LEU A 758 -26.80 -2.72 -12.28
CA LEU A 758 -27.22 -1.76 -13.30
C LEU A 758 -26.05 -1.38 -14.20
N ASP A 759 -26.35 -0.79 -15.35
CA ASP A 759 -25.34 -0.21 -16.24
C ASP A 759 -24.48 0.79 -15.47
N GLY A 760 -23.17 0.71 -15.66
CA GLY A 760 -22.23 1.65 -15.06
C GLY A 760 -22.34 3.05 -15.64
N ASN A 761 -21.52 3.97 -15.11
CA ASN A 761 -21.48 5.35 -15.57
C ASN A 761 -21.14 5.44 -17.06
N ALA A 762 -21.73 6.42 -17.75
CA ALA A 762 -21.41 6.71 -19.14
C ALA A 762 -19.93 7.13 -19.24
N LEU A 763 -19.15 6.38 -20.03
CA LEU A 763 -17.73 6.66 -20.23
C LEU A 763 -17.55 7.61 -21.42
N GLY A 764 -16.66 8.59 -21.27
CA GLY A 764 -16.40 9.58 -22.31
C GLY A 764 -17.58 10.51 -22.61
N ASP A 765 -18.49 10.71 -21.64
CA ASP A 765 -19.67 11.57 -21.79
C ASP A 765 -19.25 13.03 -22.08
N PRO A 766 -19.64 13.62 -23.23
CA PRO A 766 -19.33 15.01 -23.57
C PRO A 766 -19.91 16.07 -22.62
N GLY A 767 -20.91 15.71 -21.80
CA GLY A 767 -21.42 16.59 -20.74
C GLY A 767 -20.45 16.66 -19.55
N GLN A 768 -19.81 15.53 -19.24
CA GLN A 768 -18.85 15.42 -18.16
C GLN A 768 -17.45 15.84 -18.61
N LEU A 769 -17.02 15.43 -19.79
CA LEU A 769 -15.69 15.65 -20.32
C LEU A 769 -15.71 16.60 -21.51
N ASP A 770 -14.63 17.36 -21.68
CA ASP A 770 -14.44 18.22 -22.83
C ASP A 770 -14.25 17.42 -24.13
N ALA A 771 -13.89 18.09 -25.22
CA ALA A 771 -13.44 17.43 -26.44
C ALA A 771 -12.22 16.51 -26.15
N ILE A 772 -12.51 15.24 -25.84
CA ILE A 772 -11.55 14.17 -25.54
C ILE A 772 -10.71 13.89 -26.79
N ASP A 773 -9.41 13.74 -26.59
CA ASP A 773 -8.47 13.30 -27.63
C ASP A 773 -8.89 11.93 -28.19
N ASP A 774 -8.71 11.71 -29.49
CA ASP A 774 -9.20 10.51 -30.18
C ASP A 774 -8.61 9.21 -29.61
N GLU A 775 -7.33 9.24 -29.23
CA GLU A 775 -6.63 8.15 -28.56
C GLU A 775 -7.09 7.91 -27.13
N CYS A 776 -7.77 8.89 -26.51
CA CYS A 776 -8.26 8.84 -25.14
C CYS A 776 -9.74 8.49 -25.01
N LYS A 777 -10.52 8.54 -26.10
CA LYS A 777 -11.92 8.07 -26.12
C LYS A 777 -12.01 6.62 -25.64
N PRO A 778 -13.07 6.23 -24.90
CA PRO A 778 -13.28 4.84 -24.53
C PRO A 778 -13.40 3.94 -25.78
N VAL A 779 -13.08 2.66 -25.62
CA VAL A 779 -13.40 1.64 -26.62
C VAL A 779 -14.93 1.59 -26.82
N PRO A 780 -15.45 1.56 -28.06
CA PRO A 780 -16.89 1.56 -28.30
C PRO A 780 -17.63 0.39 -27.63
N ASP A 781 -18.86 0.62 -27.18
CA ASP A 781 -19.70 -0.40 -26.51
C ASP A 781 -20.00 -1.61 -27.40
N THR A 782 -19.94 -1.43 -28.73
CA THR A 782 -20.07 -2.51 -29.72
C THR A 782 -18.88 -3.48 -29.74
N GLU A 783 -17.72 -3.05 -29.23
CA GLU A 783 -16.50 -3.87 -29.14
C GLU A 783 -16.28 -4.39 -27.72
N VAL A 784 -16.42 -3.51 -26.72
CA VAL A 784 -16.32 -3.83 -25.29
C VAL A 784 -17.52 -3.23 -24.57
N PRO A 785 -18.50 -4.05 -24.13
CA PRO A 785 -19.68 -3.57 -23.41
C PRO A 785 -19.30 -2.72 -22.20
N ASN A 786 -20.14 -1.72 -21.88
CA ASN A 786 -19.94 -0.98 -20.65
C ASN A 786 -20.03 -1.92 -19.43
N PRO A 787 -19.14 -1.76 -18.44
CA PRO A 787 -19.19 -2.55 -17.23
C PRO A 787 -20.42 -2.17 -16.40
N THR A 788 -20.92 -3.10 -15.58
CA THR A 788 -21.93 -2.77 -14.57
C THR A 788 -21.36 -1.80 -13.54
N TYR A 789 -22.23 -1.07 -12.85
CA TYR A 789 -21.83 -0.14 -11.79
C TYR A 789 -20.98 -0.82 -10.72
N GLY A 790 -21.39 -2.03 -10.28
CA GLY A 790 -20.64 -2.82 -9.31
C GLY A 790 -19.24 -3.17 -9.81
N LYS A 791 -19.11 -3.57 -11.08
CA LYS A 791 -17.80 -3.91 -11.67
C LYS A 791 -16.87 -2.72 -11.75
N TRP A 792 -17.37 -1.58 -12.21
CA TRP A 792 -16.59 -0.35 -12.27
C TRP A 792 -16.13 0.05 -10.87
N THR A 793 -17.07 0.12 -9.92
CA THR A 793 -16.83 0.58 -8.56
C THR A 793 -15.86 -0.32 -7.81
N THR A 794 -15.99 -1.65 -7.90
CA THR A 794 -15.03 -2.55 -7.23
C THR A 794 -13.60 -2.39 -7.77
N LEU A 795 -13.43 -2.29 -9.08
CA LEU A 795 -12.11 -2.08 -9.66
C LEU A 795 -11.56 -0.69 -9.33
N HIS A 796 -12.43 0.32 -9.24
CA HIS A 796 -12.10 1.65 -8.76
C HIS A 796 -11.57 1.62 -7.32
N GLU A 797 -12.28 0.98 -6.38
CA GLU A 797 -11.82 0.89 -4.98
C GLU A 797 -10.53 0.06 -4.84
N ILE A 798 -10.37 -1.00 -5.63
CA ILE A 798 -9.09 -1.72 -5.72
C ILE A 798 -8.00 -0.79 -6.27
N GLY A 799 -8.33 0.10 -7.21
CA GLY A 799 -7.44 1.13 -7.72
C GLY A 799 -6.92 2.05 -6.61
N HIS A 800 -7.80 2.50 -5.71
CA HIS A 800 -7.39 3.26 -4.51
C HIS A 800 -6.44 2.46 -3.61
N ALA A 801 -6.74 1.18 -3.37
CA ALA A 801 -5.83 0.31 -2.61
C ALA A 801 -4.46 0.14 -3.30
N VAL A 802 -4.40 0.09 -4.63
CA VAL A 802 -3.14 0.03 -5.38
C VAL A 802 -2.39 1.36 -5.31
N ASP A 803 -3.07 2.50 -5.45
CA ASP A 803 -2.45 3.83 -5.32
C ASP A 803 -1.91 4.06 -3.91
N ASP A 804 -2.68 3.71 -2.88
CA ASP A 804 -2.26 3.78 -1.47
C ASP A 804 -1.01 2.92 -1.21
N ARG A 805 -0.99 1.70 -1.74
CA ARG A 805 0.19 0.83 -1.66
C ARG A 805 1.42 1.45 -2.34
N LYS A 806 1.25 2.01 -3.53
CA LYS A 806 2.37 2.44 -4.39
C LYS A 806 2.77 3.90 -4.16
N GLY A 807 1.92 4.69 -3.49
CA GLY A 807 2.04 6.15 -3.41
C GLY A 807 2.12 6.80 -4.79
N PHE A 808 1.38 6.28 -5.78
CA PHE A 808 1.57 6.66 -7.18
C PHE A 808 1.20 8.12 -7.40
N MET A 809 -0.01 8.55 -7.03
CA MET A 809 -0.44 9.93 -7.23
C MET A 809 0.30 10.92 -6.33
N ARG A 810 0.65 10.50 -5.10
CA ARG A 810 1.53 11.29 -4.22
C ARG A 810 2.88 11.59 -4.88
N SER A 811 3.46 10.63 -5.59
CA SER A 811 4.82 10.77 -6.17
C SER A 811 4.82 11.29 -7.62
N LYS A 812 3.76 11.05 -8.39
CA LYS A 812 3.69 11.33 -9.82
C LYS A 812 2.64 12.36 -10.20
N GLY A 813 1.60 12.58 -9.39
CA GLY A 813 0.43 13.37 -9.75
C GLY A 813 0.73 14.78 -10.25
N ALA A 814 1.79 15.43 -9.74
CA ALA A 814 2.22 16.77 -10.17
C ALA A 814 2.78 16.82 -11.60
N GLY A 815 3.11 15.67 -12.22
CA GLY A 815 3.56 15.60 -13.60
C GLY A 815 2.42 15.84 -14.59
N ALA A 816 2.70 16.55 -15.69
CA ALA A 816 1.71 16.88 -16.72
C ALA A 816 1.08 15.64 -17.39
N GLU A 817 1.81 14.53 -17.43
CA GLU A 817 1.31 13.24 -17.94
C GLU A 817 0.32 12.55 -17.00
N PHE A 818 0.24 13.00 -15.75
CA PHE A 818 -0.64 12.48 -14.69
C PHE A 818 -1.70 13.50 -14.25
N GLY A 819 -1.90 14.58 -15.02
CA GLY A 819 -2.93 15.59 -14.76
C GLY A 819 -2.44 16.86 -14.07
N GLY A 820 -1.16 16.93 -13.67
CA GLY A 820 -0.60 18.13 -13.04
C GLY A 820 -1.25 18.45 -11.68
N TRP A 821 -1.67 17.42 -10.95
CA TRP A 821 -2.38 17.51 -9.70
C TRP A 821 -1.55 18.17 -8.60
N ARG A 822 -2.22 18.99 -7.79
CA ARG A 822 -1.71 19.53 -6.52
C ARG A 822 -2.81 19.45 -5.48
N GLU A 823 -2.47 18.87 -4.34
CA GLU A 823 -3.31 18.86 -3.15
C GLU A 823 -2.95 20.02 -2.25
N HIS A 824 -3.95 20.83 -1.90
CA HIS A 824 -3.82 21.96 -0.98
C HIS A 824 -4.46 21.64 0.38
N GLY A 825 -5.36 20.65 0.41
CA GLY A 825 -6.05 20.24 1.62
C GLY A 825 -6.82 21.41 2.25
N GLY A 826 -6.70 21.56 3.57
CA GLY A 826 -7.27 22.69 4.29
C GLY A 826 -6.49 24.00 4.16
N ASP A 827 -5.29 23.98 3.58
CA ASP A 827 -4.44 25.15 3.42
C ASP A 827 -4.83 25.96 2.17
N THR A 828 -5.67 26.97 2.36
CA THR A 828 -6.08 27.86 1.27
C THR A 828 -5.10 29.00 1.02
N SER A 829 -4.00 29.13 1.79
CA SER A 829 -3.15 30.32 1.75
C SER A 829 -2.52 30.54 0.36
N GLN A 830 -1.96 29.50 -0.24
CA GLN A 830 -1.29 29.58 -1.53
C GLN A 830 -2.28 29.84 -2.68
N ILE A 831 -3.39 29.11 -2.72
CA ILE A 831 -4.40 29.25 -3.78
C ILE A 831 -5.22 30.54 -3.66
N SER A 832 -5.36 31.10 -2.46
CA SER A 832 -6.12 32.34 -2.27
C SER A 832 -5.49 33.54 -2.97
N VAL A 833 -4.16 33.58 -3.11
CA VAL A 833 -3.45 34.64 -3.86
C VAL A 833 -3.76 34.55 -5.35
N GLU A 834 -3.73 33.34 -5.92
CA GLU A 834 -4.07 33.09 -7.32
C GLU A 834 -5.53 33.47 -7.61
N VAL A 835 -6.45 33.03 -6.74
CA VAL A 835 -7.88 33.35 -6.86
C VAL A 835 -8.12 34.86 -6.71
N ALA A 836 -7.46 35.53 -5.76
CA ALA A 836 -7.59 36.96 -5.58
C ALA A 836 -7.10 37.76 -6.78
N ASP A 837 -6.00 37.33 -7.41
CA ASP A 837 -5.47 37.91 -8.64
C ASP A 837 -6.41 37.69 -9.83
N GLU A 838 -7.08 36.53 -9.94
CA GLU A 838 -8.07 36.27 -11.00
C GLU A 838 -9.26 37.25 -10.95
N PHE A 839 -9.75 37.54 -9.73
CA PHE A 839 -10.93 38.40 -9.52
C PHE A 839 -10.60 39.87 -9.24
N ASP A 840 -9.32 40.25 -9.23
CA ASP A 840 -8.82 41.59 -8.85
C ASP A 840 -9.43 42.06 -7.50
N PHE A 841 -9.45 41.15 -6.52
CA PHE A 841 -10.12 41.32 -5.23
C PHE A 841 -9.19 41.10 -4.03
N ASP A 842 -9.65 41.40 -2.82
CA ASP A 842 -8.82 41.33 -1.61
C ASP A 842 -8.46 39.89 -1.23
N ALA A 843 -7.16 39.59 -1.23
CA ALA A 843 -6.63 38.24 -0.95
C ALA A 843 -6.99 37.74 0.45
N HIS A 844 -7.06 38.62 1.44
CA HIS A 844 -7.37 38.22 2.81
C HIS A 844 -8.87 37.90 3.00
N PHE A 845 -9.76 38.56 2.26
CA PHE A 845 -11.16 38.19 2.19
C PHE A 845 -11.34 36.85 1.47
N VAL A 846 -10.66 36.66 0.33
CA VAL A 846 -10.69 35.41 -0.45
C VAL A 846 -10.22 34.23 0.40
N GLU A 847 -9.06 34.33 1.05
CA GLU A 847 -8.51 33.28 1.92
C GLU A 847 -9.52 32.87 3.00
N ARG A 848 -10.03 33.85 3.76
CA ARG A 848 -10.95 33.59 4.87
C ARG A 848 -12.29 33.02 4.40
N LYS A 849 -12.78 33.42 3.22
CA LYS A 849 -13.99 32.87 2.61
C LYS A 849 -13.79 31.44 2.11
N MET A 850 -12.68 31.15 1.44
CA MET A 850 -12.35 29.79 0.99
C MET A 850 -12.20 28.86 2.20
N ALA A 851 -11.60 29.35 3.29
CA ALA A 851 -11.53 28.72 4.60
C ALA A 851 -12.88 28.64 5.34
N GLY A 852 -14.02 28.95 4.71
CA GLY A 852 -15.36 28.78 5.25
C GLY A 852 -15.82 29.84 6.25
N GLY A 853 -15.00 30.86 6.51
CA GLY A 853 -15.34 31.97 7.40
C GLY A 853 -16.32 32.97 6.78
N ASN A 854 -16.74 33.94 7.61
CA ASN A 854 -17.54 35.08 7.17
C ASN A 854 -16.81 36.41 7.44
N PRO A 855 -15.69 36.69 6.74
CA PRO A 855 -14.96 37.94 6.91
C PRO A 855 -15.82 39.16 6.55
N ASP A 856 -15.60 40.28 7.25
CA ASP A 856 -16.16 41.56 6.82
C ASP A 856 -15.57 41.99 5.48
N LEU A 857 -16.39 42.70 4.70
CA LEU A 857 -15.98 43.29 3.43
C LEU A 857 -14.91 44.37 3.65
N PRO A 858 -13.71 44.24 3.05
CA PRO A 858 -12.72 45.31 3.07
C PRO A 858 -13.21 46.55 2.29
N PRO A 859 -12.75 47.77 2.66
CA PRO A 859 -13.05 48.97 1.89
C PRO A 859 -12.46 48.88 0.46
N PRO A 860 -13.08 49.55 -0.53
CA PRO A 860 -12.55 49.60 -1.88
C PRO A 860 -11.15 50.26 -1.90
N PRO A 861 -10.20 49.75 -2.71
CA PRO A 861 -8.92 50.41 -2.94
C PRO A 861 -9.07 51.80 -3.56
N ASP A 862 -8.03 52.63 -3.42
CA ASP A 862 -7.99 53.97 -4.01
C ASP A 862 -8.24 53.92 -5.53
N GLY A 863 -9.21 54.70 -5.99
CA GLY A 863 -9.57 54.76 -7.42
C GLY A 863 -10.58 53.71 -7.89
N VAL A 864 -11.01 52.78 -7.02
CA VAL A 864 -12.07 51.81 -7.30
C VAL A 864 -13.38 52.30 -6.69
N THR A 865 -14.45 52.33 -7.47
CA THR A 865 -15.77 52.70 -6.93
C THR A 865 -16.36 51.58 -6.07
N GLN A 866 -17.24 51.93 -5.12
CA GLN A 866 -17.93 50.94 -4.29
C GLN A 866 -18.68 49.88 -5.14
N GLY A 867 -19.33 50.31 -6.23
CA GLY A 867 -20.08 49.40 -7.10
C GLY A 867 -19.16 48.43 -7.88
N GLU A 868 -18.00 48.90 -8.35
CA GLU A 868 -17.00 48.01 -8.97
C GLU A 868 -16.46 47.02 -7.95
N TRP A 869 -16.16 47.46 -6.73
CA TRP A 869 -15.66 46.60 -5.66
C TRP A 869 -16.66 45.51 -5.25
N GLU A 870 -17.94 45.86 -5.16
CA GLU A 870 -19.03 44.91 -4.91
C GLU A 870 -19.18 43.91 -6.07
N THR A 871 -19.04 44.38 -7.32
CA THR A 871 -19.08 43.49 -8.50
C THR A 871 -17.95 42.47 -8.48
N ARG A 872 -16.72 42.87 -8.13
CA ARG A 872 -15.58 41.96 -8.00
C ARG A 872 -15.80 40.92 -6.91
N ARG A 873 -16.33 41.34 -5.76
CA ARG A 873 -16.74 40.42 -4.68
C ARG A 873 -17.77 39.42 -5.17
N ASP A 874 -18.82 39.88 -5.83
CA ASP A 874 -19.93 39.03 -6.26
C ASP A 874 -19.48 38.02 -7.32
N ASN A 875 -18.57 38.41 -8.23
CA ASN A 875 -17.93 37.48 -9.17
C ASN A 875 -17.10 36.40 -8.46
N PHE A 876 -16.31 36.78 -7.44
CA PHE A 876 -15.58 35.81 -6.62
C PHE A 876 -16.54 34.89 -5.87
N LEU A 877 -17.61 35.40 -5.26
CA LEU A 877 -18.56 34.59 -4.51
C LEU A 877 -19.37 33.64 -5.41
N ASP A 878 -19.72 34.07 -6.62
CA ASP A 878 -20.34 33.24 -7.64
C ASP A 878 -19.40 32.10 -8.07
N TRP A 879 -18.14 32.43 -8.36
CA TRP A 879 -17.12 31.41 -8.64
C TRP A 879 -16.94 30.45 -7.46
N LEU A 880 -16.77 30.98 -6.24
CA LEU A 880 -16.57 30.18 -5.05
C LEU A 880 -17.73 29.21 -4.85
N GLY A 881 -18.97 29.69 -5.00
CA GLY A 881 -20.17 28.87 -4.92
C GLY A 881 -20.18 27.73 -5.95
N ALA A 882 -19.66 27.98 -7.16
CA ALA A 882 -19.61 27.02 -8.25
C ALA A 882 -18.48 25.98 -8.16
N VAL A 883 -17.46 26.20 -7.33
CA VAL A 883 -16.32 25.28 -7.18
C VAL A 883 -16.30 24.53 -5.83
N ARG A 884 -17.37 24.65 -5.03
CA ARG A 884 -17.55 23.90 -3.79
C ARG A 884 -17.85 22.43 -4.08
N THR A 885 -17.50 21.57 -3.12
CA THR A 885 -17.78 20.13 -3.23
C THR A 885 -19.25 19.80 -3.45
N THR A 886 -20.19 20.68 -3.07
CA THR A 886 -21.64 20.48 -3.21
C THR A 886 -22.17 20.71 -4.63
N THR A 887 -21.29 21.06 -5.58
CA THR A 887 -21.68 21.38 -6.96
C THR A 887 -21.22 20.35 -7.98
N ASP A 888 -20.45 19.33 -7.54
CA ASP A 888 -19.90 18.27 -8.37
C ASP A 888 -19.27 18.79 -9.66
N ILE A 889 -18.51 19.90 -9.56
CA ILE A 889 -17.99 20.61 -10.73
C ILE A 889 -17.15 19.72 -11.67
N TRP A 890 -16.53 18.67 -11.12
CA TRP A 890 -15.79 17.67 -11.87
C TRP A 890 -16.64 16.90 -12.88
N ASP A 891 -17.96 16.77 -12.67
CA ASP A 891 -18.90 16.10 -13.57
C ASP A 891 -19.51 17.05 -14.64
N SER A 892 -18.99 18.26 -14.77
CA SER A 892 -19.45 19.22 -15.79
C SER A 892 -18.28 19.85 -16.53
N ALA A 893 -18.10 19.46 -17.79
CA ALA A 893 -17.11 20.06 -18.68
C ALA A 893 -17.38 21.55 -18.89
N THR A 894 -18.65 21.92 -19.09
CA THR A 894 -19.06 23.31 -19.28
C THR A 894 -18.71 24.17 -18.07
N ASN A 895 -19.02 23.70 -16.85
CA ASN A 895 -18.72 24.46 -15.64
C ASN A 895 -17.22 24.49 -15.34
N SER A 896 -16.51 23.36 -15.49
CA SER A 896 -15.06 23.32 -15.32
C SER A 896 -14.34 24.31 -16.26
N ASN A 897 -14.72 24.35 -17.54
CA ASN A 897 -14.19 25.35 -18.48
C ASN A 897 -14.55 26.78 -18.12
N ALA A 898 -15.77 27.04 -17.67
CA ALA A 898 -16.19 28.39 -17.35
C ALA A 898 -15.55 28.94 -16.05
N ARG A 899 -15.05 28.05 -15.17
CA ARG A 899 -14.61 28.39 -13.81
C ARG A 899 -13.12 28.15 -13.54
N HIS A 900 -12.35 27.68 -14.52
CA HIS A 900 -10.89 27.58 -14.36
C HIS A 900 -10.24 28.97 -14.20
N MET A 901 -9.05 29.01 -13.61
CA MET A 901 -8.25 30.24 -13.50
C MET A 901 -7.68 30.59 -14.87
N SER A 902 -8.10 31.71 -15.47
CA SER A 902 -7.73 32.07 -16.83
C SER A 902 -6.24 32.36 -17.00
N LYS A 903 -5.59 32.86 -15.94
CA LYS A 903 -4.16 33.20 -15.94
C LYS A 903 -3.23 31.99 -15.89
N THR A 904 -3.65 30.91 -15.24
CA THR A 904 -2.81 29.71 -15.03
C THR A 904 -3.28 28.50 -15.84
N GLY A 905 -4.52 28.52 -16.35
CA GLY A 905 -5.13 27.37 -17.03
C GLY A 905 -5.49 26.23 -16.07
N ARG A 906 -5.47 26.47 -14.75
CA ARG A 906 -5.72 25.45 -13.74
C ARG A 906 -7.17 25.46 -13.28
N MET A 907 -7.72 24.28 -13.06
CA MET A 907 -8.95 24.13 -12.32
C MET A 907 -8.63 24.07 -10.83
N ILE A 908 -9.26 24.91 -10.01
CA ILE A 908 -9.17 24.89 -8.55
C ILE A 908 -10.56 24.63 -8.01
N HIS A 909 -10.74 23.57 -7.22
CA HIS A 909 -12.02 23.23 -6.61
C HIS A 909 -11.83 22.49 -5.28
N GLU A 910 -12.93 22.41 -4.54
CA GLU A 910 -13.02 21.66 -3.29
C GLU A 910 -13.51 20.23 -3.58
N ALA A 911 -12.62 19.25 -3.43
CA ALA A 911 -12.89 17.83 -3.75
C ALA A 911 -13.76 17.12 -2.69
N TYR A 912 -13.50 17.47 -1.43
CA TYR A 912 -14.24 17.06 -0.24
C TYR A 912 -14.40 18.30 0.65
N PRO A 913 -15.34 18.32 1.62
CA PRO A 913 -15.50 19.47 2.50
C PRO A 913 -14.17 19.96 3.06
N ASN A 914 -13.78 21.19 2.69
CA ASN A 914 -12.54 21.86 3.09
C ASN A 914 -11.24 21.23 2.58
N HIS A 915 -11.30 20.36 1.58
CA HIS A 915 -10.14 19.76 0.93
C HIS A 915 -10.00 20.28 -0.49
N TRP A 916 -9.11 21.26 -0.67
CA TRP A 916 -8.87 21.92 -1.94
C TRP A 916 -7.83 21.19 -2.77
N VAL A 917 -8.09 21.08 -4.07
CA VAL A 917 -7.18 20.48 -5.05
C VAL A 917 -7.10 21.37 -6.28
N SER A 918 -6.10 21.13 -7.11
CA SER A 918 -6.04 21.73 -8.43
C SER A 918 -5.37 20.81 -9.44
N TYR A 919 -5.73 20.96 -10.71
CA TYR A 919 -5.13 20.20 -11.82
C TYR A 919 -5.08 21.08 -13.08
N ASP A 920 -4.33 20.65 -14.09
CA ASP A 920 -4.27 21.36 -15.37
C ASP A 920 -5.55 21.09 -16.17
N LEU A 921 -6.34 22.10 -16.51
CA LEU A 921 -7.65 21.90 -17.18
C LEU A 921 -7.52 21.06 -18.46
N SER A 922 -6.41 21.22 -19.19
CA SER A 922 -6.10 20.46 -20.41
C SER A 922 -6.05 18.93 -20.18
N ALA A 923 -5.84 18.47 -18.96
CA ALA A 923 -5.87 17.05 -18.61
C ALA A 923 -7.24 16.40 -18.83
N ARG A 924 -8.34 17.19 -18.83
CA ARG A 924 -9.70 16.71 -19.13
C ARG A 924 -9.82 16.05 -20.50
N ARG A 925 -8.99 16.44 -21.46
CA ARG A 925 -8.95 15.85 -22.80
C ARG A 925 -8.43 14.42 -22.82
N LYS A 926 -7.81 13.97 -21.72
CA LYS A 926 -7.26 12.62 -21.51
C LYS A 926 -8.06 11.82 -20.46
N GLY A 927 -9.25 12.29 -20.10
CA GLY A 927 -10.11 11.65 -19.10
C GLY A 927 -10.97 10.52 -19.68
N ILE A 928 -11.43 9.63 -18.79
CA ILE A 928 -12.42 8.57 -19.10
C ILE A 928 -13.80 8.86 -18.49
N THR A 929 -13.85 9.54 -17.34
CA THR A 929 -15.07 10.03 -16.66
C THR A 929 -14.85 11.44 -16.09
N GLY A 930 -15.94 12.16 -15.80
CA GLY A 930 -15.87 13.44 -15.06
C GLY A 930 -15.35 13.26 -13.63
N TYR A 931 -15.80 12.21 -12.95
CA TYR A 931 -15.44 11.87 -11.57
C TYR A 931 -13.92 11.70 -11.35
N GLN A 932 -13.19 11.28 -12.38
CA GLN A 932 -11.72 11.26 -12.45
C GLN A 932 -11.07 12.60 -12.00
N PHE A 933 -11.79 13.71 -12.15
CA PHE A 933 -11.33 15.07 -11.84
C PHE A 933 -11.79 15.59 -10.49
N ARG A 934 -12.37 14.73 -9.64
CA ARG A 934 -12.70 15.10 -8.26
C ARG A 934 -11.44 15.25 -7.42
N ALA A 935 -10.54 14.26 -7.42
CA ALA A 935 -9.31 14.27 -6.63
C ALA A 935 -8.21 13.41 -7.29
N PRO A 936 -6.93 13.51 -6.86
CA PRO A 936 -5.83 12.75 -7.45
C PRO A 936 -6.02 11.23 -7.33
N GLY A 937 -6.50 10.72 -6.20
CA GLY A 937 -6.80 9.28 -6.06
C GLY A 937 -7.86 8.83 -7.07
N GLU A 938 -8.91 9.63 -7.26
CA GLU A 938 -9.99 9.38 -8.22
C GLU A 938 -9.47 9.35 -9.67
N TRP A 939 -8.45 10.16 -9.95
CA TRP A 939 -7.78 10.12 -11.25
C TRP A 939 -7.16 8.76 -11.55
N PHE A 940 -6.47 8.18 -10.57
CA PHE A 940 -5.82 6.90 -10.72
C PHE A 940 -6.85 5.76 -10.78
N SER A 941 -7.80 5.73 -9.85
CA SER A 941 -8.77 4.64 -9.71
C SER A 941 -9.70 4.52 -10.93
N GLU A 942 -10.14 5.63 -11.52
CA GLU A 942 -10.97 5.62 -12.74
C GLU A 942 -10.20 5.08 -13.96
N LEU A 943 -8.93 5.48 -14.14
CA LEU A 943 -8.08 4.96 -15.22
C LEU A 943 -7.72 3.49 -15.01
N TYR A 944 -7.50 3.08 -13.76
CA TYR A 944 -7.27 1.68 -13.37
C TYR A 944 -8.49 0.80 -13.67
N ALA A 945 -9.69 1.26 -13.30
CA ALA A 945 -10.94 0.58 -13.62
C ALA A 945 -11.16 0.48 -15.14
N ALA A 946 -10.93 1.57 -15.88
CA ALA A 946 -11.01 1.57 -17.34
C ALA A 946 -10.06 0.56 -18.00
N TYR A 947 -8.84 0.42 -17.47
CA TYR A 947 -7.85 -0.52 -17.97
C TYR A 947 -8.27 -1.97 -17.74
N HIS A 948 -8.66 -2.34 -16.52
CA HIS A 948 -9.07 -3.71 -16.20
C HIS A 948 -10.43 -4.11 -16.78
N THR A 949 -11.31 -3.13 -17.05
CA THR A 949 -12.55 -3.36 -17.81
C THR A 949 -12.33 -3.38 -19.33
N LYS A 950 -11.12 -3.10 -19.80
CA LYS A 950 -10.74 -3.00 -21.23
C LYS A 950 -11.44 -1.87 -21.99
N LYS A 951 -11.99 -0.88 -21.28
CA LYS A 951 -12.56 0.33 -21.87
C LYS A 951 -11.51 1.38 -22.22
N LEU A 952 -10.31 1.27 -21.64
CA LEU A 952 -9.16 2.10 -21.99
C LEU A 952 -8.55 1.63 -23.32
N LYS A 953 -8.52 2.50 -24.34
CA LYS A 953 -7.92 2.16 -25.65
C LYS A 953 -6.43 1.78 -25.52
N PRO A 954 -5.91 0.87 -26.37
CA PRO A 954 -4.48 0.54 -26.38
C PRO A 954 -3.56 1.73 -26.69
N SER A 955 -4.07 2.76 -27.37
CA SER A 955 -3.35 4.00 -27.68
C SER A 955 -3.38 5.03 -26.54
N HIS A 956 -4.15 4.80 -25.48
CA HIS A 956 -4.29 5.76 -24.40
C HIS A 956 -2.94 5.94 -23.67
N PRO A 957 -2.50 7.16 -23.35
CA PRO A 957 -1.19 7.40 -22.72
C PRO A 957 -1.00 6.64 -21.39
N ALA A 958 -2.10 6.44 -20.65
CA ALA A 958 -2.09 5.69 -19.40
C ALA A 958 -1.77 4.19 -19.51
N GLN A 959 -1.95 3.57 -20.69
CA GLN A 959 -1.67 2.15 -20.90
C GLN A 959 -0.26 1.75 -20.47
N THR A 960 0.73 2.57 -20.82
CA THR A 960 2.15 2.24 -20.63
C THR A 960 2.55 2.14 -19.16
N TRP A 961 1.97 2.97 -18.29
CA TRP A 961 2.30 2.92 -16.86
C TRP A 961 1.37 1.98 -16.10
N LEU A 962 0.10 1.84 -16.50
CA LEU A 962 -0.83 0.86 -15.91
C LEU A 962 -0.35 -0.58 -16.12
N SER A 963 0.26 -0.89 -17.27
CA SER A 963 0.78 -2.23 -17.55
C SER A 963 2.04 -2.61 -16.73
N LYS A 964 2.60 -1.67 -15.97
CA LYS A 964 3.83 -1.85 -15.17
C LYS A 964 3.57 -1.89 -13.66
N LEU A 965 2.31 -1.71 -13.25
CA LEU A 965 1.87 -1.81 -11.85
C LEU A 965 1.89 -3.26 -11.39
#